data_AF-A0A7S3XR56-F1
#
_entry.id   AF-A0A7S3XR56-F1
#
_cell.length_a   1.000
_cell.length_b   1.000
_cell.length_c   1.000
_cell.angle_alpha   90.00
_cell.angle_beta   90.00
_cell.angle_gamma   90.00
#
_symmetry.space_group_name_H-M   'P 1'
#
loop_
_entity.id
_entity.type
_entity.pdbx_description
1 polymer ?
#
loop_
_entity_poly.entity_id
_entity_poly.type
_entity_poly.pdbx_seq_one_letter_code
_entity_poly.pdbx_strand_id
1 'polypeptide(L)'
;RDDGSLLVGARLGQAGTSVVDALSSNWQLLTSKQAQRYSEIRLAGADAYFSALALRNDAATPALNRDAGAFVVTAQQADIRGALRMTAGKSATGETGRGGSAYFGADVIHVGPSTAGTGLQLNTQQLTALGAENLVLGALPTDLQKPGSLDVRARSISVDAEAGQSLSASSLLLTARETLDIGANASLKASTNTTAAATTWTLSGDGAAVLLSARSDSQLLRQGAALATGNLVLRDSAALQATGGRVQLDATGSAALAANAGLSAAAVGIGMPRLQLGGTQPQAGNSLLLGGALLGQLGAASDLLLRSYSSIDLVGAADFGRDSAGKTTLGKLTLDTPALRAATAADQVRISAQSLVLTNSTGASSADSSGAGSLTLASTDSLQVGPGQQAWLAAQTQLNASGGVLLKGTSNITAAGNVSANTGSVTAAAAGSTQTRSEWAVQGALQLLNAGAASATASSQAPRGAGAQLKLSGQTLDIATDIDLPAGQLALTAGGDLNIRAGKLSVAGRTDTIGSADHSVRSDLAAGSINASSAQGNLVLASVAMLDVSGAGDGDAGRLVLSAPQGRLSLDGQLRAAASSAAVMPASLSLDSQQAVDLGALATAINNAGTRAFERQIAVRNRMGAQSLPGGARLAAQQIELSSDAGSLTVAGDIVGLKSGAGGGQIQLNADGDLVIASGARLSTAGNGGSSDRDPSSISLNSSRGWLRLQGGSVQLDGGDLRLRAARNGQDVQIDAIQTRLTAVGSVDIEAVKVYDQVTNLVGGVVPAPTAAPNPSPSPSASPSPSASPSPSASPSPSASPSPSASPS
;
A
#
# COMPACT_ATOMS: atom_id res chain seq x y z
N ARG A 1 -17.44 61.17 -15.29
CA ARG A 1 -18.11 59.88 -15.02
C ARG A 1 -19.58 60.22 -14.99
N ASP A 2 -20.35 59.63 -15.89
CA ASP A 2 -21.64 60.20 -16.27
C ASP A 2 -22.78 59.47 -15.53
N ASP A 3 -22.41 58.88 -14.39
CA ASP A 3 -23.23 58.22 -13.39
C ASP A 3 -23.89 59.21 -12.40
N GLY A 4 -23.62 60.52 -12.57
CA GLY A 4 -24.08 61.59 -11.69
C GLY A 4 -23.30 61.69 -10.37
N SER A 5 -22.10 61.13 -10.29
CA SER A 5 -21.24 61.24 -9.12
C SER A 5 -20.58 62.62 -9.01
N LEU A 6 -20.38 63.10 -7.79
CA LEU A 6 -19.73 64.40 -7.53
C LEU A 6 -18.24 64.20 -7.29
N LEU A 7 -17.40 64.89 -8.06
CA LEU A 7 -15.97 65.02 -7.73
C LEU A 7 -15.78 66.26 -6.86
N VAL A 8 -15.23 66.07 -5.67
CA VAL A 8 -14.97 67.15 -4.70
C VAL A 8 -13.49 67.19 -4.34
N GLY A 9 -12.90 68.38 -4.33
CA GLY A 9 -11.57 68.59 -3.77
C GLY A 9 -11.65 68.64 -2.25
N ALA A 10 -10.92 67.78 -1.55
CA ALA A 10 -10.86 67.73 -0.10
C ALA A 10 -9.41 67.56 0.38
N ARG A 11 -9.18 67.80 1.68
CA ARG A 11 -7.95 67.43 2.39
C ARG A 11 -8.37 66.49 3.50
N LEU A 12 -7.66 65.39 3.74
CA LEU A 12 -7.90 64.63 4.95
C LEU A 12 -7.35 65.41 6.14
N GLY A 13 -7.95 65.18 7.31
CA GLY A 13 -7.46 65.68 8.58
C GLY A 13 -7.61 64.60 9.64
N GLN A 14 -6.66 64.52 10.56
CA GLN A 14 -6.73 63.57 11.66
C GLN A 14 -7.73 64.08 12.70
N ALA A 15 -8.88 63.40 12.82
CA ALA A 15 -9.98 63.80 13.69
C ALA A 15 -9.51 64.03 15.14
N GLY A 16 -9.97 65.13 15.74
CA GLY A 16 -9.53 65.57 17.07
C GLY A 16 -8.20 66.36 17.08
N THR A 17 -7.61 66.65 15.92
CA THR A 17 -6.37 67.45 15.80
C THR A 17 -6.51 68.57 14.76
N SER A 18 -5.52 69.47 14.71
CA SER A 18 -5.37 70.48 13.64
C SER A 18 -4.55 69.98 12.44
N VAL A 19 -4.15 68.70 12.41
CA VAL A 19 -3.31 68.13 11.34
C VAL A 19 -4.17 67.83 10.12
N VAL A 20 -3.84 68.45 8.98
CA VAL A 20 -4.50 68.28 7.68
C VAL A 20 -3.48 68.14 6.56
N ASP A 21 -3.84 67.43 5.49
CA ASP A 21 -2.97 67.22 4.33
C ASP A 21 -2.52 68.53 3.69
N ALA A 22 -1.24 68.60 3.33
CA ALA A 22 -0.64 69.76 2.66
C ALA A 22 -1.20 70.01 1.25
N LEU A 23 -1.71 68.96 0.58
CA LEU A 23 -2.30 68.99 -0.76
C LEU A 23 -3.75 68.51 -0.73
N SER A 24 -4.60 69.09 -1.58
CA SER A 24 -5.97 68.61 -1.78
C SER A 24 -6.00 67.41 -2.72
N SER A 25 -6.67 66.34 -2.30
CA SER A 25 -7.00 65.16 -3.10
C SER A 25 -8.41 65.28 -3.69
N ASN A 26 -8.65 64.66 -4.85
CA ASN A 26 -9.97 64.61 -5.48
C ASN A 26 -10.71 63.34 -5.06
N TRP A 27 -11.87 63.50 -4.44
CA TRP A 27 -12.72 62.41 -3.95
C TRP A 27 -13.98 62.28 -4.81
N GLN A 28 -14.30 61.05 -5.22
CA GLN A 28 -15.58 60.76 -5.88
C GLN A 28 -16.63 60.45 -4.81
N LEU A 29 -17.51 61.41 -4.55
CA LEU A 29 -18.63 61.26 -3.64
C LEU A 29 -19.78 60.54 -4.36
N LEU A 30 -20.17 59.39 -3.80
CA LEU A 30 -21.21 58.51 -4.32
C LEU A 30 -22.41 58.49 -3.37
N THR A 31 -23.62 58.64 -3.90
CA THR A 31 -24.83 58.26 -3.16
C THR A 31 -24.87 56.73 -2.95
N SER A 32 -25.59 56.26 -1.94
CA SER A 32 -25.75 54.81 -1.68
C SER A 32 -26.20 54.03 -2.94
N LYS A 33 -27.13 54.60 -3.73
CA LYS A 33 -27.63 54.03 -4.99
C LYS A 33 -26.58 53.98 -6.11
N GLN A 34 -25.57 54.85 -6.09
CA GLN A 34 -24.43 54.79 -7.03
C GLN A 34 -23.36 53.82 -6.53
N ALA A 35 -23.06 53.81 -5.23
CA ALA A 35 -22.12 52.85 -4.64
C ALA A 35 -22.57 51.40 -4.89
N GLN A 36 -23.86 51.09 -4.67
CA GLN A 36 -24.49 49.78 -4.90
C GLN A 36 -24.54 49.34 -6.39
N ARG A 37 -24.13 50.17 -7.35
CA ARG A 37 -23.88 49.75 -8.75
C ARG A 37 -22.49 49.16 -8.95
N TYR A 38 -21.57 49.43 -8.03
CA TYR A 38 -20.15 49.06 -8.11
C TYR A 38 -19.68 48.18 -6.94
N SER A 39 -20.52 47.97 -5.92
CA SER A 39 -20.28 47.04 -4.81
C SER A 39 -21.51 46.17 -4.53
N GLU A 40 -21.25 44.89 -4.24
CA GLU A 40 -22.26 43.92 -3.80
C GLU A 40 -22.13 43.69 -2.29
N ILE A 41 -23.21 43.88 -1.53
CA ILE A 41 -23.24 43.58 -0.10
C ILE A 41 -23.99 42.25 0.10
N ARG A 42 -23.24 41.15 0.22
CA ARG A 42 -23.80 39.82 0.52
C ARG A 42 -24.03 39.66 2.01
N LEU A 43 -25.27 39.78 2.45
CA LEU A 43 -25.70 39.35 3.77
C LEU A 43 -25.97 37.84 3.75
N ALA A 44 -25.32 37.10 4.66
CA ALA A 44 -25.54 35.67 4.86
C ALA A 44 -25.69 35.37 6.35
N GLY A 45 -26.67 34.54 6.72
CA GLY A 45 -26.76 34.01 8.08
C GLY A 45 -25.60 33.05 8.38
N ALA A 46 -25.11 33.04 9.62
CA ALA A 46 -23.93 32.27 10.02
C ALA A 46 -23.98 30.80 9.59
N ASP A 47 -25.11 30.12 9.82
CA ASP A 47 -25.28 28.69 9.47
C ASP A 47 -25.10 28.44 7.97
N ALA A 48 -25.62 29.34 7.11
CA ALA A 48 -25.47 29.25 5.66
C ALA A 48 -24.04 29.62 5.21
N TYR A 49 -23.46 30.67 5.80
CA TYR A 49 -22.09 31.10 5.51
C TYR A 49 -21.06 30.02 5.84
N PHE A 50 -21.11 29.46 7.05
CA PHE A 50 -20.15 28.44 7.49
C PHE A 50 -20.35 27.09 6.77
N SER A 51 -21.60 26.71 6.45
CA SER A 51 -21.85 25.53 5.60
C SER A 51 -21.27 25.72 4.19
N ALA A 52 -21.51 26.87 3.56
CA ALA A 52 -20.99 27.19 2.23
C ALA A 52 -19.47 27.49 2.21
N LEU A 53 -18.85 27.79 3.35
CA LEU A 53 -17.40 27.90 3.50
C LEU A 53 -16.76 26.52 3.68
N ALA A 54 -17.34 25.66 4.53
CA ALA A 54 -16.90 24.28 4.72
C ALA A 54 -16.92 23.50 3.40
N LEU A 55 -18.05 23.56 2.66
CA LEU A 55 -18.19 22.91 1.35
C LEU A 55 -17.18 23.42 0.29
N ARG A 56 -16.85 24.72 0.29
CA ARG A 56 -15.86 25.28 -0.64
C ARG A 56 -14.41 24.92 -0.30
N ASN A 57 -14.15 24.52 0.94
CA ASN A 57 -12.82 24.17 1.44
C ASN A 57 -12.63 22.64 1.56
N ASP A 58 -13.58 21.84 1.06
CA ASP A 58 -13.68 20.39 1.27
C ASP A 58 -13.51 19.96 2.75
N ALA A 59 -14.13 20.74 3.65
CA ALA A 59 -14.01 20.60 5.09
C ALA A 59 -15.33 20.17 5.74
N ALA A 60 -15.23 19.47 6.87
CA ALA A 60 -16.40 19.08 7.66
C ALA A 60 -17.16 20.30 8.21
N THR A 61 -18.49 20.28 8.11
CA THR A 61 -19.34 21.39 8.59
C THR A 61 -19.21 21.57 10.12
N PRO A 62 -18.73 22.74 10.60
CA PRO A 62 -18.55 23.01 12.03
C PRO A 62 -19.89 23.05 12.77
N ALA A 63 -19.87 23.12 14.10
CA ALA A 63 -21.09 23.30 14.89
C ALA A 63 -21.84 24.58 14.45
N LEU A 64 -23.12 24.44 14.09
CA LEU A 64 -23.98 25.53 13.63
C LEU A 64 -24.93 25.98 14.75
N ASN A 65 -25.56 27.15 14.64
CA ASN A 65 -26.45 27.65 15.70
C ASN A 65 -27.68 26.73 15.88
N ARG A 66 -28.15 26.10 14.80
CA ARG A 66 -29.19 25.05 14.84
C ARG A 66 -28.80 23.76 15.57
N ASP A 67 -27.52 23.54 15.88
CA ASP A 67 -27.04 22.31 16.51
C ASP A 67 -27.12 22.31 18.05
N ALA A 68 -27.73 23.34 18.66
CA ALA A 68 -28.00 23.43 20.11
C ALA A 68 -26.78 23.32 21.07
N GLY A 69 -25.56 23.30 20.55
CA GLY A 69 -24.32 23.47 21.31
C GLY A 69 -23.91 22.28 22.20
N ALA A 70 -23.14 22.59 23.24
CA ALA A 70 -22.62 21.60 24.19
C ALA A 70 -22.87 22.04 25.63
N PHE A 71 -23.27 21.09 26.47
CA PHE A 71 -23.42 21.24 27.91
C PHE A 71 -22.40 20.33 28.60
N VAL A 72 -21.57 20.89 29.48
CA VAL A 72 -20.46 20.17 30.12
C VAL A 72 -20.54 20.36 31.64
N VAL A 73 -20.65 19.26 32.37
CA VAL A 73 -20.69 19.23 33.85
C VAL A 73 -19.44 18.54 34.37
N THR A 74 -18.65 19.26 35.17
CA THR A 74 -17.47 18.72 35.87
C THR A 74 -17.64 18.92 37.37
N ALA A 75 -18.34 18.00 38.02
CA ALA A 75 -18.73 18.12 39.42
C ALA A 75 -18.88 16.74 40.09
N GLN A 76 -18.41 16.61 41.33
CA GLN A 76 -18.57 15.37 42.10
C GLN A 76 -19.98 15.22 42.71
N GLN A 77 -20.75 16.30 42.76
CA GLN A 77 -22.17 16.35 43.12
C GLN A 77 -22.82 17.50 42.34
N ALA A 78 -24.03 17.31 41.81
CA ALA A 78 -24.83 18.34 41.16
C ALA A 78 -26.33 18.04 41.27
N ASP A 79 -27.18 19.06 41.08
CA ASP A 79 -28.64 18.94 41.12
C ASP A 79 -29.23 19.75 39.96
N ILE A 80 -29.85 19.06 38.99
CA ILE A 80 -30.34 19.65 37.74
C ILE A 80 -31.77 20.18 37.95
N ARG A 81 -31.88 21.35 38.61
CA ARG A 81 -33.17 22.01 38.91
C ARG A 81 -33.78 22.78 37.73
N GLY A 82 -33.05 22.93 36.63
CA GLY A 82 -33.48 23.69 35.45
C GLY A 82 -33.81 22.79 34.26
N ALA A 83 -34.82 23.19 33.46
CA ALA A 83 -35.16 22.52 32.22
C ALA A 83 -34.22 22.93 31.07
N LEU A 84 -33.12 22.20 30.90
CA LEU A 84 -32.25 22.33 29.72
C LEU A 84 -32.87 21.58 28.53
N ARG A 85 -32.76 22.12 27.31
CA ARG A 85 -33.17 21.47 26.07
C ARG A 85 -32.07 21.56 25.03
N MET A 86 -31.55 20.42 24.63
CA MET A 86 -30.48 20.26 23.64
C MET A 86 -31.01 19.80 22.27
N THR A 87 -32.33 19.84 22.07
CA THR A 87 -32.99 19.42 20.82
C THR A 87 -32.60 20.31 19.63
N ALA A 88 -32.40 19.70 18.46
CA ALA A 88 -32.05 20.41 17.23
C ALA A 88 -33.02 21.56 16.87
N GLY A 89 -32.44 22.71 16.51
CA GLY A 89 -33.17 23.82 15.90
C GLY A 89 -33.45 23.58 14.41
N LYS A 90 -34.15 24.53 13.78
CA LYS A 90 -34.39 24.54 12.33
C LYS A 90 -33.92 25.86 11.72
N SER A 91 -33.38 25.82 10.51
CA SER A 91 -33.08 27.01 9.71
C SER A 91 -34.36 27.66 9.16
N ALA A 92 -34.25 28.87 8.63
CA ALA A 92 -35.32 29.51 7.84
C ALA A 92 -35.69 28.73 6.57
N THR A 93 -34.82 27.85 6.07
CA THR A 93 -35.05 26.91 4.96
C THR A 93 -35.69 25.58 5.40
N GLY A 94 -35.95 25.38 6.70
CA GLY A 94 -36.56 24.17 7.26
C GLY A 94 -35.59 23.01 7.56
N GLU A 95 -34.31 23.15 7.18
CA GLU A 95 -33.26 22.18 7.52
C GLU A 95 -33.11 22.06 9.04
N THR A 96 -33.17 20.84 9.55
CA THR A 96 -33.02 20.55 10.99
C THR A 96 -31.54 20.38 11.34
N GLY A 97 -31.12 20.89 12.50
CA GLY A 97 -29.76 20.74 13.00
C GLY A 97 -29.44 19.31 13.47
N ARG A 98 -28.19 19.09 13.88
CA ARG A 98 -27.73 17.82 14.46
C ARG A 98 -28.29 17.56 15.85
N GLY A 99 -28.50 18.62 16.64
CA GLY A 99 -28.82 18.51 18.07
C GLY A 99 -27.57 18.53 18.95
N GLY A 100 -27.76 18.96 20.19
CA GLY A 100 -26.69 19.33 21.11
C GLY A 100 -26.18 18.15 21.93
N SER A 101 -24.98 18.31 22.49
CA SER A 101 -24.29 17.23 23.21
C SER A 101 -24.13 17.55 24.70
N ALA A 102 -24.39 16.58 25.58
CA ALA A 102 -24.29 16.71 27.03
C ALA A 102 -23.22 15.76 27.59
N TYR A 103 -22.27 16.30 28.37
CA TYR A 103 -21.11 15.57 28.91
C TYR A 103 -21.06 15.70 30.44
N PHE A 104 -20.92 14.58 31.15
CA PHE A 104 -20.90 14.54 32.62
C PHE A 104 -19.63 13.84 33.13
N GLY A 105 -18.73 14.59 33.78
CA GLY A 105 -17.50 14.11 34.38
C GLY A 105 -17.48 14.25 35.91
N ALA A 106 -17.41 13.10 36.60
CA ALA A 106 -17.14 12.95 38.04
C ALA A 106 -16.16 11.77 38.23
N ASP A 107 -15.70 11.47 39.44
CA ASP A 107 -14.97 10.21 39.71
C ASP A 107 -15.93 9.03 39.87
N VAL A 108 -17.09 9.25 40.50
CA VAL A 108 -18.16 8.26 40.66
C VAL A 108 -19.45 8.86 40.14
N ILE A 109 -20.19 8.11 39.31
CA ILE A 109 -21.52 8.50 38.80
C ILE A 109 -22.52 7.40 39.13
N HIS A 110 -23.71 7.78 39.62
CA HIS A 110 -24.83 6.88 39.84
C HIS A 110 -26.02 7.37 39.01
N VAL A 111 -26.60 6.50 38.18
CA VAL A 111 -27.75 6.83 37.34
C VAL A 111 -28.97 6.03 37.76
N GLY A 112 -30.09 6.70 38.03
CA GLY A 112 -31.35 6.08 38.43
C GLY A 112 -31.95 6.71 39.69
N PRO A 113 -32.63 5.94 40.56
CA PRO A 113 -33.19 6.46 41.81
C PRO A 113 -32.10 6.94 42.77
N SER A 114 -32.41 7.94 43.59
CA SER A 114 -31.44 8.55 44.52
C SER A 114 -31.01 7.57 45.61
N THR A 115 -29.74 7.16 45.56
CA THR A 115 -29.11 6.33 46.60
C THR A 115 -28.28 7.18 47.55
N ALA A 116 -28.29 6.87 48.84
CA ALA A 116 -27.42 7.53 49.81
C ALA A 116 -25.96 7.08 49.61
N GLY A 117 -25.16 7.89 48.92
CA GLY A 117 -23.79 7.53 48.54
C GLY A 117 -22.93 8.74 48.14
N THR A 118 -21.67 8.47 47.78
CA THR A 118 -20.67 9.48 47.41
C THR A 118 -20.40 9.46 45.91
N GLY A 119 -21.03 10.37 45.17
CA GLY A 119 -20.80 10.54 43.73
C GLY A 119 -21.83 11.49 43.11
N LEU A 120 -21.72 11.66 41.79
CA LEU A 120 -22.66 12.42 40.99
C LEU A 120 -23.92 11.57 40.72
N GLN A 121 -24.97 11.79 41.51
CA GLN A 121 -26.28 11.20 41.25
C GLN A 121 -26.96 11.92 40.06
N LEU A 122 -27.47 11.14 39.11
CA LEU A 122 -28.23 11.61 37.95
C LEU A 122 -29.53 10.80 37.83
N ASN A 123 -30.67 11.46 37.64
CA ASN A 123 -31.95 10.76 37.46
C ASN A 123 -32.21 10.41 35.98
N THR A 124 -32.79 9.23 35.72
CA THR A 124 -33.05 8.72 34.36
C THR A 124 -34.00 9.62 33.56
N GLN A 125 -35.06 10.12 34.19
CA GLN A 125 -36.02 11.02 33.56
C GLN A 125 -35.42 12.41 33.30
N GLN A 126 -34.62 12.95 34.23
CA GLN A 126 -33.90 14.22 34.02
C GLN A 126 -32.93 14.16 32.83
N LEU A 127 -32.11 13.10 32.74
CA LEU A 127 -31.16 12.93 31.63
C LEU A 127 -31.87 12.78 30.28
N THR A 128 -32.95 11.99 30.24
CA THR A 128 -33.74 11.78 29.02
C THR A 128 -34.47 13.08 28.61
N ALA A 129 -34.93 13.88 29.57
CA ALA A 129 -35.60 15.16 29.32
C ALA A 129 -34.68 16.25 28.73
N LEU A 130 -33.34 16.07 28.76
CA LEU A 130 -32.40 16.98 28.09
C LEU A 130 -32.62 17.02 26.56
N GLY A 131 -33.09 15.92 25.96
CA GLY A 131 -33.23 15.79 24.51
C GLY A 131 -31.91 15.99 23.76
N ALA A 132 -30.80 15.50 24.34
CA ALA A 132 -29.47 15.58 23.76
C ALA A 132 -29.27 14.54 22.65
N GLU A 133 -28.59 14.96 21.58
CA GLU A 133 -28.19 14.09 20.49
C GLU A 133 -27.11 13.11 20.98
N ASN A 134 -26.05 13.65 21.58
CA ASN A 134 -25.04 12.85 22.29
C ASN A 134 -25.17 13.07 23.80
N LEU A 135 -25.35 12.00 24.56
CA LEU A 135 -25.27 11.98 26.02
C LEU A 135 -24.07 11.12 26.44
N VAL A 136 -23.04 11.74 27.00
CA VAL A 136 -21.79 11.09 27.41
C VAL A 136 -21.66 11.16 28.93
N LEU A 137 -21.63 10.00 29.59
CA LEU A 137 -21.40 9.88 31.02
C LEU A 137 -20.01 9.29 31.29
N GLY A 138 -19.27 9.94 32.18
CA GLY A 138 -17.95 9.53 32.65
C GLY A 138 -16.77 10.10 31.86
N ALA A 139 -17.00 10.76 30.73
CA ALA A 139 -15.94 11.35 29.91
C ALA A 139 -16.27 12.78 29.44
N LEU A 140 -15.21 13.51 29.09
CA LEU A 140 -15.25 14.89 28.60
C LEU A 140 -14.56 14.95 27.23
N PRO A 141 -15.00 15.83 26.30
CA PRO A 141 -14.33 16.00 25.02
C PRO A 141 -12.98 16.70 25.21
N THR A 142 -11.92 16.16 24.60
CA THR A 142 -10.58 16.77 24.62
C THR A 142 -10.53 18.07 23.81
N ASP A 143 -11.43 18.20 22.83
CA ASP A 143 -11.64 19.38 21.99
C ASP A 143 -13.13 19.45 21.62
N LEU A 144 -13.80 20.56 21.92
CA LEU A 144 -15.21 20.77 21.60
C LEU A 144 -15.46 20.94 20.08
N GLN A 145 -14.44 21.21 19.28
CA GLN A 145 -14.51 21.18 17.82
C GLN A 145 -14.37 19.75 17.26
N LYS A 146 -13.90 18.79 18.07
CA LYS A 146 -13.71 17.37 17.73
C LYS A 146 -14.27 16.45 18.82
N PRO A 147 -15.58 16.53 19.11
CA PRO A 147 -16.19 15.93 20.30
C PRO A 147 -16.04 14.41 20.44
N GLY A 148 -15.74 13.68 19.36
CA GLY A 148 -15.49 12.24 19.39
C GLY A 148 -14.26 11.81 20.19
N SER A 149 -13.28 12.70 20.38
CA SER A 149 -12.08 12.42 21.19
C SER A 149 -12.33 12.72 22.66
N LEU A 150 -12.21 11.71 23.53
CA LEU A 150 -12.69 11.75 24.90
C LEU A 150 -11.61 11.41 25.94
N ASP A 151 -11.65 12.14 27.06
CA ASP A 151 -10.87 11.95 28.27
C ASP A 151 -11.79 11.37 29.38
N VAL A 152 -11.50 10.15 29.83
CA VAL A 152 -12.35 9.39 30.77
C VAL A 152 -12.03 9.78 32.21
N ARG A 153 -12.98 10.46 32.87
CA ARG A 153 -12.88 10.95 34.24
C ARG A 153 -13.49 10.00 35.27
N ALA A 154 -14.60 9.34 34.94
CA ALA A 154 -15.20 8.37 35.85
C ALA A 154 -14.23 7.21 36.12
N ARG A 155 -14.02 6.93 37.40
CA ARG A 155 -13.43 5.70 37.89
C ARG A 155 -14.50 4.60 37.90
N SER A 156 -15.72 4.93 38.36
CA SER A 156 -16.86 4.00 38.30
C SER A 156 -18.20 4.66 37.93
N ILE A 157 -19.05 3.90 37.22
CA ILE A 157 -20.46 4.25 36.96
C ILE A 157 -21.35 3.06 37.35
N SER A 158 -22.45 3.31 38.10
CA SER A 158 -23.61 2.41 38.15
C SER A 158 -24.81 2.99 37.40
N VAL A 159 -25.59 2.12 36.75
CA VAL A 159 -26.88 2.45 36.14
C VAL A 159 -27.93 1.49 36.68
N ASP A 160 -28.75 1.98 37.60
CA ASP A 160 -29.73 1.19 38.35
C ASP A 160 -31.15 1.35 37.77
N ALA A 161 -31.98 0.33 37.95
CA ALA A 161 -33.31 0.30 37.34
C ALA A 161 -34.29 1.26 38.02
N GLU A 162 -34.98 2.09 37.22
CA GLU A 162 -36.02 3.02 37.67
C GLU A 162 -37.36 2.60 37.05
N ALA A 163 -38.37 2.31 37.88
CA ALA A 163 -39.56 1.57 37.47
C ALA A 163 -40.36 2.30 36.37
N GLY A 164 -40.54 1.64 35.22
CA GLY A 164 -41.26 2.20 34.05
C GLY A 164 -40.45 3.21 33.22
N GLN A 165 -39.25 3.60 33.66
CA GLN A 165 -38.39 4.56 32.96
C GLN A 165 -37.43 3.85 31.98
N SER A 166 -36.71 4.64 31.18
CA SER A 166 -35.57 4.18 30.38
C SER A 166 -34.65 5.35 30.10
N LEU A 167 -33.33 5.15 30.17
CA LEU A 167 -32.37 6.19 29.79
C LEU A 167 -32.32 6.27 28.27
N SER A 168 -32.70 7.40 27.67
CA SER A 168 -32.76 7.55 26.21
C SER A 168 -32.09 8.82 25.68
N ALA A 169 -31.33 8.66 24.61
CA ALA A 169 -30.77 9.71 23.76
C ALA A 169 -30.71 9.21 22.30
N SER A 170 -30.33 10.05 21.34
CA SER A 170 -30.01 9.55 19.98
C SER A 170 -28.71 8.74 19.98
N SER A 171 -27.74 9.15 20.81
CA SER A 171 -26.42 8.55 21.00
C SER A 171 -26.05 8.63 22.48
N LEU A 172 -25.95 7.50 23.16
CA LEU A 172 -25.65 7.37 24.58
C LEU A 172 -24.33 6.62 24.75
N LEU A 173 -23.36 7.24 25.42
CA LEU A 173 -22.06 6.65 25.72
C LEU A 173 -21.77 6.71 27.22
N LEU A 174 -21.53 5.54 27.82
CA LEU A 174 -21.08 5.37 29.19
C LEU A 174 -19.61 4.96 29.18
N THR A 175 -18.80 5.52 30.10
CA THR A 175 -17.36 5.24 30.19
C THR A 175 -16.87 5.23 31.64
N ALA A 176 -15.96 4.33 32.00
CA ALA A 176 -15.33 4.28 33.32
C ALA A 176 -13.91 3.67 33.25
N ARG A 177 -12.99 4.10 34.11
CA ARG A 177 -11.60 3.59 34.17
C ARG A 177 -11.49 2.25 34.91
N GLU A 178 -12.27 2.03 35.96
CA GLU A 178 -12.25 0.79 36.76
C GLU A 178 -13.47 -0.09 36.50
N THR A 179 -14.70 0.41 36.68
CA THR A 179 -15.93 -0.40 36.60
C THR A 179 -17.12 0.35 36.00
N LEU A 180 -17.77 -0.25 35.01
CA LEU A 180 -19.07 0.16 34.49
C LEU A 180 -20.08 -0.95 34.78
N ASP A 181 -21.12 -0.63 35.57
CA ASP A 181 -22.06 -1.60 36.12
C ASP A 181 -23.51 -1.26 35.73
N ILE A 182 -24.11 -2.08 34.87
CA ILE A 182 -25.50 -1.94 34.45
C ILE A 182 -26.35 -2.90 35.27
N GLY A 183 -27.17 -2.33 36.17
CA GLY A 183 -27.98 -3.03 37.15
C GLY A 183 -29.10 -3.88 36.55
N ALA A 184 -29.61 -4.80 37.37
CA ALA A 184 -30.60 -5.77 36.91
C ALA A 184 -31.91 -5.06 36.51
N ASN A 185 -32.46 -5.43 35.35
CA ASN A 185 -33.62 -4.78 34.71
C ASN A 185 -33.40 -3.31 34.28
N ALA A 186 -32.17 -2.77 34.29
CA ALA A 186 -31.92 -1.42 33.78
C ALA A 186 -32.17 -1.36 32.26
N SER A 187 -32.85 -0.30 31.80
CA SER A 187 -33.30 -0.15 30.41
C SER A 187 -32.66 1.09 29.78
N LEU A 188 -31.74 0.85 28.83
CA LEU A 188 -30.99 1.88 28.10
C LEU A 188 -31.34 1.80 26.62
N LYS A 189 -31.64 2.96 26.02
CA LYS A 189 -32.18 3.05 24.67
C LYS A 189 -31.45 4.12 23.86
N ALA A 190 -31.09 3.79 22.62
CA ALA A 190 -30.82 4.78 21.61
C ALA A 190 -32.01 4.86 20.66
N SER A 191 -32.63 6.04 20.57
CA SER A 191 -33.78 6.28 19.71
C SER A 191 -33.91 7.77 19.35
N THR A 192 -34.61 8.02 18.25
CA THR A 192 -34.80 9.34 17.60
C THR A 192 -33.61 9.85 16.77
N ASN A 193 -33.91 10.89 15.99
CA ASN A 193 -33.04 11.70 15.12
C ASN A 193 -32.10 10.99 14.11
N THR A 194 -32.62 10.62 12.94
CA THR A 194 -31.81 10.11 11.82
C THR A 194 -31.03 11.19 11.03
N THR A 195 -31.19 12.49 11.31
CA THR A 195 -30.50 13.55 10.55
C THR A 195 -29.12 13.93 11.11
N ALA A 196 -28.75 13.44 12.29
CA ALA A 196 -27.39 13.57 12.80
C ALA A 196 -26.40 12.66 12.05
N ALA A 197 -25.12 13.01 12.07
CA ALA A 197 -24.04 12.21 11.46
C ALA A 197 -23.52 11.14 12.43
N ALA A 198 -22.86 10.11 11.89
CA ALA A 198 -22.20 9.09 12.69
C ALA A 198 -21.08 9.69 13.54
N THR A 199 -20.95 9.26 14.79
CA THR A 199 -19.82 9.65 15.63
C THR A 199 -18.90 8.45 15.87
N THR A 200 -17.61 8.62 15.54
CA THR A 200 -16.55 7.73 15.99
C THR A 200 -16.00 8.28 17.30
N TRP A 201 -16.26 7.58 18.39
CA TRP A 201 -15.75 7.88 19.72
C TRP A 201 -14.37 7.22 19.89
N THR A 202 -13.36 7.97 20.31
CA THR A 202 -12.00 7.47 20.51
C THR A 202 -11.56 7.63 21.96
N LEU A 203 -11.26 6.50 22.61
CA LEU A 203 -10.72 6.41 23.97
C LEU A 203 -9.24 6.01 23.95
N SER A 204 -8.53 6.30 25.04
CA SER A 204 -7.13 5.90 25.25
C SER A 204 -6.96 5.24 26.61
N GLY A 205 -6.08 4.25 26.71
CA GLY A 205 -5.82 3.51 27.95
C GLY A 205 -6.98 2.59 28.37
N ASP A 206 -6.87 2.04 29.57
CA ASP A 206 -7.83 1.06 30.11
C ASP A 206 -9.18 1.69 30.51
N GLY A 207 -10.22 0.87 30.48
CA GLY A 207 -11.55 1.19 30.95
C GLY A 207 -12.62 0.23 30.44
N ALA A 208 -13.85 0.44 30.93
CA ALA A 208 -15.07 -0.15 30.40
C ALA A 208 -15.94 0.94 29.78
N ALA A 209 -16.69 0.60 28.74
CA ALA A 209 -17.59 1.52 28.05
C ALA A 209 -18.77 0.79 27.39
N VAL A 210 -19.89 1.50 27.25
CA VAL A 210 -21.09 1.04 26.55
C VAL A 210 -21.61 2.17 25.68
N LEU A 211 -21.66 1.94 24.37
CA LEU A 211 -22.25 2.82 23.36
C LEU A 211 -23.60 2.24 22.93
N LEU A 212 -24.63 3.08 22.89
CA LEU A 212 -25.87 2.85 22.14
C LEU A 212 -26.05 4.05 21.20
N SER A 213 -26.31 3.83 19.92
CA SER A 213 -26.56 4.92 18.97
C SER A 213 -27.66 4.53 17.99
N ALA A 214 -28.58 5.45 17.69
CA ALA A 214 -29.62 5.27 16.67
C ALA A 214 -29.04 5.07 15.26
N ARG A 215 -27.73 5.33 15.11
CA ARG A 215 -26.94 5.08 13.91
C ARG A 215 -26.12 3.80 14.03
N SER A 216 -26.24 2.92 13.03
CA SER A 216 -25.48 1.68 12.92
C SER A 216 -24.00 1.90 12.55
N ASP A 217 -23.67 3.05 11.96
CA ASP A 217 -22.31 3.41 11.53
C ASP A 217 -21.53 4.29 12.53
N SER A 218 -22.15 4.73 13.64
CA SER A 218 -21.41 5.20 14.82
C SER A 218 -20.51 4.09 15.37
N GLN A 219 -19.35 4.42 15.93
CA GLN A 219 -18.36 3.45 16.41
C GLN A 219 -17.70 3.89 17.71
N LEU A 220 -17.21 2.92 18.49
CA LEU A 220 -16.28 3.14 19.59
C LEU A 220 -14.92 2.47 19.28
N LEU A 221 -13.85 3.25 19.34
CA LEU A 221 -12.46 2.82 19.21
C LEU A 221 -11.69 3.10 20.51
N ARG A 222 -10.75 2.22 20.85
CA ARG A 222 -9.81 2.39 21.96
C ARG A 222 -8.43 1.92 21.52
N GLN A 223 -7.40 2.63 21.96
CA GLN A 223 -5.99 2.29 21.72
C GLN A 223 -5.16 2.42 23.01
N GLY A 224 -4.01 1.77 23.06
CA GLY A 224 -3.09 1.87 24.21
C GLY A 224 -3.60 1.22 25.51
N ALA A 225 -4.48 0.23 25.41
CA ALA A 225 -4.92 -0.56 26.57
C ALA A 225 -3.76 -1.42 27.13
N ALA A 226 -3.64 -1.46 28.45
CA ALA A 226 -2.66 -2.26 29.19
C ALA A 226 -3.30 -3.52 29.84
N LEU A 227 -4.64 -3.60 29.83
CA LEU A 227 -5.45 -4.72 30.33
C LEU A 227 -5.36 -4.96 31.84
N ALA A 228 -5.09 -3.90 32.61
CA ALA A 228 -5.01 -3.90 34.06
C ALA A 228 -6.33 -3.52 34.74
N THR A 229 -7.12 -2.60 34.16
CA THR A 229 -8.43 -2.18 34.69
C THR A 229 -9.51 -2.18 33.59
N GLY A 230 -10.76 -1.84 33.94
CA GLY A 230 -11.87 -1.74 33.00
C GLY A 230 -12.77 -2.97 33.01
N ASN A 231 -13.58 -3.09 34.05
CA ASN A 231 -14.55 -4.17 34.25
C ASN A 231 -15.94 -3.73 33.77
N LEU A 232 -16.57 -4.50 32.89
CA LEU A 232 -17.95 -4.29 32.45
C LEU A 232 -18.88 -5.35 33.07
N VAL A 233 -19.89 -4.91 33.82
CA VAL A 233 -20.94 -5.79 34.37
C VAL A 233 -22.28 -5.44 33.72
N LEU A 234 -22.95 -6.46 33.20
CA LEU A 234 -24.29 -6.35 32.61
C LEU A 234 -25.19 -7.38 33.31
N ARG A 235 -25.96 -6.95 34.32
CA ARG A 235 -26.73 -7.84 35.21
C ARG A 235 -28.01 -8.38 34.56
N ASP A 236 -28.68 -9.29 35.27
CA ASP A 236 -29.85 -10.00 34.78
C ASP A 236 -30.95 -9.08 34.25
N SER A 237 -31.49 -9.43 33.09
CA SER A 237 -32.54 -8.66 32.40
C SER A 237 -32.18 -7.21 32.03
N ALA A 238 -30.91 -6.79 32.15
CA ALA A 238 -30.48 -5.49 31.63
C ALA A 238 -30.69 -5.42 30.11
N ALA A 239 -31.28 -4.34 29.61
CA ALA A 239 -31.72 -4.20 28.24
C ALA A 239 -31.04 -3.02 27.54
N LEU A 240 -30.27 -3.31 26.48
CA LEU A 240 -29.59 -2.34 25.63
C LEU A 240 -30.22 -2.37 24.22
N GLN A 241 -30.94 -1.31 23.86
CA GLN A 241 -31.76 -1.28 22.65
C GLN A 241 -31.39 -0.11 21.74
N ALA A 242 -31.10 -0.38 20.47
CA ALA A 242 -30.82 0.61 19.43
C ALA A 242 -31.43 0.16 18.10
N THR A 243 -32.75 0.28 17.95
CA THR A 243 -33.51 -0.21 16.79
C THR A 243 -33.01 0.43 15.49
N GLY A 244 -32.44 -0.36 14.58
CA GLY A 244 -31.81 0.12 13.34
C GLY A 244 -30.39 0.71 13.53
N GLY A 245 -29.95 0.88 14.78
CA GLY A 245 -28.70 1.51 15.17
C GLY A 245 -27.60 0.53 15.61
N ARG A 246 -26.67 0.99 16.45
CA ARG A 246 -25.60 0.19 17.07
C ARG A 246 -25.76 0.07 18.60
N VAL A 247 -25.49 -1.12 19.13
CA VAL A 247 -25.03 -1.31 20.53
C VAL A 247 -23.57 -1.78 20.48
N GLN A 248 -22.67 -1.21 21.28
CA GLN A 248 -21.30 -1.68 21.40
C GLN A 248 -20.86 -1.70 22.87
N LEU A 249 -20.40 -2.87 23.31
CA LEU A 249 -19.77 -3.11 24.59
C LEU A 249 -18.25 -3.06 24.44
N ASP A 250 -17.56 -2.51 25.42
CA ASP A 250 -16.09 -2.43 25.44
C ASP A 250 -15.55 -2.57 26.86
N ALA A 251 -14.52 -3.39 27.05
CA ALA A 251 -13.83 -3.59 28.31
C ALA A 251 -12.38 -4.02 28.07
N THR A 252 -11.46 -3.57 28.93
CA THR A 252 -10.03 -3.94 28.88
C THR A 252 -9.58 -4.87 29.99
N GLY A 253 -10.30 -4.93 31.12
CA GLY A 253 -9.91 -5.73 32.29
C GLY A 253 -10.68 -7.04 32.38
N SER A 254 -12.01 -6.97 32.39
CA SER A 254 -12.91 -8.14 32.37
C SER A 254 -14.33 -7.76 31.96
N ALA A 255 -15.15 -8.76 31.61
CA ALA A 255 -16.59 -8.55 31.44
C ALA A 255 -17.42 -9.73 31.98
N ALA A 256 -18.54 -9.40 32.62
CA ALA A 256 -19.55 -10.34 33.09
C ALA A 256 -20.92 -9.94 32.52
N LEU A 257 -21.39 -10.71 31.53
CA LEU A 257 -22.68 -10.50 30.89
C LEU A 257 -23.66 -11.59 31.35
N ALA A 258 -24.78 -11.20 31.95
CA ALA A 258 -25.82 -12.14 32.36
C ALA A 258 -26.46 -12.83 31.14
N ALA A 259 -26.79 -14.11 31.26
CA ALA A 259 -27.26 -14.93 30.14
C ALA A 259 -28.63 -14.49 29.55
N ASN A 260 -29.38 -13.67 30.27
CA ASN A 260 -30.65 -13.08 29.85
C ASN A 260 -30.58 -11.55 29.63
N ALA A 261 -29.39 -10.94 29.71
CA ALA A 261 -29.21 -9.54 29.30
C ALA A 261 -29.49 -9.42 27.80
N GLY A 262 -30.20 -8.36 27.39
CA GLY A 262 -30.73 -8.21 26.04
C GLY A 262 -29.96 -7.18 25.22
N LEU A 263 -29.25 -7.63 24.19
CA LEU A 263 -28.64 -6.79 23.15
C LEU A 263 -29.56 -6.77 21.92
N SER A 264 -30.10 -5.60 21.57
CA SER A 264 -31.02 -5.45 20.43
C SER A 264 -30.64 -4.25 19.56
N ALA A 265 -29.96 -4.51 18.44
CA ALA A 265 -29.52 -3.49 17.50
C ALA A 265 -29.32 -4.08 16.09
N ALA A 266 -29.25 -3.24 15.07
CA ALA A 266 -28.88 -3.69 13.72
C ALA A 266 -27.37 -4.02 13.66
N ALA A 267 -26.55 -3.19 14.29
CA ALA A 267 -25.13 -3.44 14.47
C ALA A 267 -24.79 -3.74 15.93
N VAL A 268 -23.95 -4.75 16.19
CA VAL A 268 -23.49 -5.08 17.54
C VAL A 268 -21.96 -5.09 17.57
N GLY A 269 -21.36 -4.55 18.64
CA GLY A 269 -19.92 -4.61 18.87
C GLY A 269 -19.58 -5.15 20.26
N ILE A 270 -18.55 -5.99 20.34
CA ILE A 270 -18.07 -6.61 21.57
C ILE A 270 -16.53 -6.47 21.59
N GLY A 271 -15.99 -5.55 22.39
CA GLY A 271 -14.55 -5.35 22.60
C GLY A 271 -14.11 -5.82 23.98
N MET A 272 -13.22 -6.82 24.06
CA MET A 272 -12.84 -7.46 25.35
C MET A 272 -11.33 -7.69 25.47
N PRO A 273 -10.75 -7.86 26.68
CA PRO A 273 -9.36 -8.28 26.83
C PRO A 273 -9.04 -9.51 25.98
N ARG A 274 -9.95 -10.49 26.01
CA ARG A 274 -9.87 -11.76 25.28
C ARG A 274 -11.29 -12.26 24.98
N LEU A 275 -11.48 -12.84 23.81
CA LEU A 275 -12.75 -13.45 23.39
C LEU A 275 -12.55 -14.95 23.17
N GLN A 276 -13.60 -15.73 23.41
CA GLN A 276 -13.65 -17.15 23.08
C GLN A 276 -14.91 -17.45 22.27
N LEU A 277 -14.72 -17.99 21.07
CA LEU A 277 -15.79 -18.51 20.22
C LEU A 277 -15.77 -20.05 20.27
N GLY A 278 -16.82 -20.64 20.83
CA GLY A 278 -16.94 -22.08 21.01
C GLY A 278 -16.49 -22.61 22.37
N GLY A 279 -16.58 -23.93 22.55
CA GLY A 279 -16.50 -24.59 23.86
C GLY A 279 -17.75 -24.38 24.72
N THR A 280 -17.76 -24.97 25.92
CA THR A 280 -18.89 -24.94 26.87
C THR A 280 -18.62 -24.17 28.16
N GLN A 281 -17.37 -23.76 28.39
CA GLN A 281 -16.91 -23.02 29.58
C GLN A 281 -15.85 -21.99 29.17
N PRO A 282 -15.73 -20.84 29.88
CA PRO A 282 -14.68 -19.87 29.63
C PRO A 282 -13.28 -20.43 29.92
N GLN A 283 -12.31 -20.15 29.05
CA GLN A 283 -10.90 -20.40 29.30
C GLN A 283 -10.31 -19.42 30.32
N ALA A 284 -9.30 -19.87 31.07
CA ALA A 284 -8.58 -19.06 32.05
C ALA A 284 -7.92 -17.82 31.41
N GLY A 285 -7.91 -16.70 32.13
CA GLY A 285 -7.35 -15.41 31.66
C GLY A 285 -8.39 -14.48 31.04
N ASN A 286 -9.42 -14.14 31.82
CA ASN A 286 -10.44 -13.11 31.55
C ASN A 286 -11.12 -13.16 30.16
N SER A 287 -11.27 -14.36 29.59
CA SER A 287 -11.92 -14.52 28.28
C SER A 287 -13.44 -14.50 28.39
N LEU A 288 -14.11 -13.69 27.55
CA LEU A 288 -15.57 -13.72 27.42
C LEU A 288 -15.99 -14.84 26.47
N LEU A 289 -16.73 -15.82 26.98
CA LEU A 289 -17.32 -16.92 26.20
C LEU A 289 -18.52 -16.42 25.37
N LEU A 290 -18.36 -16.41 24.05
CA LEU A 290 -19.42 -16.19 23.07
C LEU A 290 -20.13 -17.53 22.77
N GLY A 291 -21.01 -17.93 23.68
CA GLY A 291 -21.76 -19.18 23.59
C GLY A 291 -23.25 -19.04 23.91
N GLY A 292 -24.02 -20.09 23.63
CA GLY A 292 -25.44 -20.21 24.01
C GLY A 292 -26.30 -19.02 23.57
N ALA A 293 -27.08 -18.48 24.51
CA ALA A 293 -28.03 -17.39 24.25
C ALA A 293 -27.37 -16.11 23.70
N LEU A 294 -26.17 -15.74 24.20
CA LEU A 294 -25.44 -14.56 23.72
C LEU A 294 -25.06 -14.72 22.26
N LEU A 295 -24.55 -15.88 21.86
CA LEU A 295 -24.19 -16.16 20.46
C LEU A 295 -25.42 -16.09 19.54
N GLY A 296 -26.60 -16.53 20.04
CA GLY A 296 -27.88 -16.38 19.34
C GLY A 296 -28.32 -14.92 19.15
N GLN A 297 -28.13 -14.06 20.16
CA GLN A 297 -28.39 -12.61 20.03
C GLN A 297 -27.44 -11.96 19.02
N LEU A 298 -26.13 -12.27 19.09
CA LEU A 298 -25.14 -11.74 18.14
C LEU A 298 -25.41 -12.20 16.69
N GLY A 299 -25.95 -13.41 16.52
CA GLY A 299 -26.36 -13.96 15.22
C GLY A 299 -27.56 -13.25 14.55
N ALA A 300 -28.27 -12.37 15.28
CA ALA A 300 -29.37 -11.56 14.74
C ALA A 300 -28.93 -10.18 14.20
N ALA A 301 -27.66 -9.78 14.42
CA ALA A 301 -27.13 -8.52 13.94
C ALA A 301 -26.76 -8.59 12.43
N SER A 302 -26.96 -7.49 11.70
CA SER A 302 -26.53 -7.36 10.30
C SER A 302 -25.09 -6.86 10.17
N ASP A 303 -24.53 -6.19 11.18
CA ASP A 303 -23.10 -5.87 11.29
C ASP A 303 -22.55 -6.20 12.68
N LEU A 304 -21.71 -7.23 12.78
CA LEU A 304 -21.10 -7.67 14.02
C LEU A 304 -19.60 -7.30 14.06
N LEU A 305 -19.18 -6.63 15.13
CA LEU A 305 -17.77 -6.36 15.45
C LEU A 305 -17.35 -7.21 16.66
N LEU A 306 -16.42 -8.13 16.46
CA LEU A 306 -15.73 -8.84 17.54
C LEU A 306 -14.32 -8.29 17.64
N ARG A 307 -14.05 -7.50 18.69
CA ARG A 307 -12.73 -6.95 19.00
C ARG A 307 -12.12 -7.69 20.19
N SER A 308 -10.84 -8.02 20.09
CA SER A 308 -10.05 -8.36 21.26
C SER A 308 -8.70 -7.66 21.30
N TYR A 309 -8.35 -7.12 22.45
CA TYR A 309 -7.07 -6.50 22.73
C TYR A 309 -5.90 -7.50 22.86
N SER A 310 -6.17 -8.81 22.86
CA SER A 310 -5.12 -9.85 22.80
C SER A 310 -5.39 -10.91 21.73
N SER A 311 -6.54 -11.59 21.80
CA SER A 311 -6.84 -12.77 20.98
C SER A 311 -8.33 -13.10 20.94
N ILE A 312 -8.79 -13.58 19.79
CA ILE A 312 -10.03 -14.34 19.65
C ILE A 312 -9.66 -15.82 19.60
N ASP A 313 -9.95 -16.53 20.68
CA ASP A 313 -9.80 -17.98 20.78
C ASP A 313 -10.93 -18.70 20.05
N LEU A 314 -10.55 -19.79 19.40
CA LEU A 314 -11.38 -20.60 18.53
C LEU A 314 -11.35 -22.01 19.11
N VAL A 315 -12.47 -22.47 19.69
CA VAL A 315 -12.46 -23.62 20.61
C VAL A 315 -13.45 -24.71 20.18
N GLY A 316 -12.93 -25.92 19.99
CA GLY A 316 -13.68 -27.08 19.49
C GLY A 316 -14.18 -26.90 18.05
N ALA A 317 -15.26 -27.59 17.70
CA ALA A 317 -15.86 -27.57 16.36
C ALA A 317 -16.99 -26.52 16.23
N ALA A 318 -16.71 -25.26 16.57
CA ALA A 318 -17.69 -24.18 16.45
C ALA A 318 -17.93 -23.79 14.97
N ASP A 319 -19.18 -23.58 14.59
CA ASP A 319 -19.57 -23.09 13.25
C ASP A 319 -20.46 -21.85 13.42
N PHE A 320 -19.93 -20.68 13.06
CA PHE A 320 -20.53 -19.39 13.35
C PHE A 320 -20.98 -18.66 12.08
N GLY A 321 -22.14 -17.99 12.18
CA GLY A 321 -22.73 -17.21 11.08
C GLY A 321 -23.36 -18.04 9.97
N ARG A 322 -23.82 -19.26 10.30
CA ARG A 322 -24.62 -20.12 9.40
C ARG A 322 -25.90 -20.61 10.07
N ASP A 323 -26.90 -20.96 9.26
CA ASP A 323 -28.09 -21.69 9.70
C ASP A 323 -27.89 -23.22 9.62
N SER A 324 -28.90 -23.99 10.06
CA SER A 324 -28.88 -25.46 10.03
C SER A 324 -28.94 -26.07 8.61
N ALA A 325 -29.20 -25.27 7.57
CA ALA A 325 -29.04 -25.65 6.18
C ALA A 325 -27.64 -25.32 5.63
N GLY A 326 -26.75 -24.74 6.45
CA GLY A 326 -25.39 -24.36 6.11
C GLY A 326 -25.29 -23.06 5.30
N LYS A 327 -26.37 -22.28 5.20
CA LYS A 327 -26.40 -20.97 4.53
C LYS A 327 -25.89 -19.89 5.47
N THR A 328 -25.09 -18.96 4.94
CA THR A 328 -24.60 -17.77 5.64
C THR A 328 -25.75 -16.88 6.14
N THR A 329 -25.74 -16.54 7.43
CA THR A 329 -26.75 -15.70 8.09
C THR A 329 -26.27 -14.29 8.42
N LEU A 330 -25.01 -14.13 8.81
CA LEU A 330 -24.43 -12.81 9.12
C LEU A 330 -24.21 -11.99 7.85
N GLY A 331 -24.68 -10.74 7.85
CA GLY A 331 -24.37 -9.78 6.79
C GLY A 331 -22.89 -9.40 6.79
N LYS A 332 -22.47 -8.58 7.75
CA LYS A 332 -21.08 -8.20 7.95
C LYS A 332 -20.54 -8.71 9.28
N LEU A 333 -19.31 -9.22 9.27
CA LEU A 333 -18.54 -9.57 10.46
C LEU A 333 -17.16 -8.90 10.38
N THR A 334 -16.73 -8.27 11.47
CA THR A 334 -15.39 -7.69 11.63
C THR A 334 -14.68 -8.40 12.77
N LEU A 335 -13.54 -9.03 12.49
CA LEU A 335 -12.62 -9.63 13.46
C LEU A 335 -11.43 -8.68 13.66
N ASP A 336 -11.44 -7.98 14.78
CA ASP A 336 -10.55 -6.86 15.09
C ASP A 336 -9.63 -7.22 16.27
N THR A 337 -8.48 -7.85 15.97
CA THR A 337 -7.64 -8.45 17.02
C THR A 337 -6.19 -8.70 16.59
N PRO A 338 -5.22 -8.65 17.51
CA PRO A 338 -3.85 -9.10 17.26
C PRO A 338 -3.71 -10.60 16.92
N ALA A 339 -4.64 -11.47 17.33
CA ALA A 339 -4.54 -12.91 17.08
C ALA A 339 -5.90 -13.62 16.90
N LEU A 340 -5.96 -14.52 15.91
CA LEU A 340 -6.99 -15.55 15.77
C LEU A 340 -6.34 -16.91 16.13
N ARG A 341 -6.81 -17.60 17.17
CA ARG A 341 -6.07 -18.73 17.76
C ARG A 341 -6.91 -20.00 17.93
N ALA A 342 -6.57 -21.03 17.14
CA ALA A 342 -7.04 -22.41 17.28
C ALA A 342 -5.89 -23.23 17.89
N ALA A 343 -5.84 -23.24 19.23
CA ALA A 343 -4.65 -23.64 19.99
C ALA A 343 -4.33 -25.13 19.91
N THR A 344 -5.35 -25.99 19.90
CA THR A 344 -5.24 -27.45 19.97
C THR A 344 -5.73 -28.12 18.68
N ALA A 345 -5.28 -29.35 18.40
CA ALA A 345 -5.74 -30.08 17.21
C ALA A 345 -7.25 -30.40 17.19
N ALA A 346 -7.92 -30.33 18.36
CA ALA A 346 -9.37 -30.50 18.48
C ALA A 346 -10.16 -29.23 18.09
N ASP A 347 -9.49 -28.09 17.96
CA ASP A 347 -10.09 -26.83 17.54
C ASP A 347 -10.20 -26.81 16.02
N GLN A 348 -11.43 -26.79 15.51
CA GLN A 348 -11.79 -26.99 14.09
C GLN A 348 -12.92 -26.02 13.75
N VAL A 349 -12.63 -24.71 13.86
CA VAL A 349 -13.66 -23.66 13.87
C VAL A 349 -13.92 -23.09 12.49
N ARG A 350 -15.20 -22.88 12.16
CA ARG A 350 -15.66 -22.13 10.99
C ARG A 350 -16.35 -20.82 11.40
N ILE A 351 -16.07 -19.77 10.64
CA ILE A 351 -16.72 -18.46 10.72
C ILE A 351 -17.20 -18.09 9.31
N SER A 352 -18.46 -17.69 9.16
CA SER A 352 -19.06 -17.30 7.87
C SER A 352 -19.82 -15.98 7.97
N ALA A 353 -19.68 -15.10 6.97
CA ALA A 353 -20.46 -13.88 6.80
C ALA A 353 -20.67 -13.58 5.30
N GLN A 354 -21.43 -12.55 4.93
CA GLN A 354 -21.47 -12.09 3.53
C GLN A 354 -20.22 -11.26 3.25
N SER A 355 -19.99 -10.21 4.02
CA SER A 355 -18.72 -9.49 4.09
C SER A 355 -17.96 -9.84 5.38
N LEU A 356 -16.72 -10.28 5.26
CA LEU A 356 -15.83 -10.56 6.40
C LEU A 356 -14.65 -9.58 6.36
N VAL A 357 -14.38 -8.92 7.48
CA VAL A 357 -13.29 -7.95 7.63
C VAL A 357 -12.31 -8.46 8.69
N LEU A 358 -11.03 -8.60 8.31
CA LEU A 358 -9.93 -8.95 9.20
C LEU A 358 -9.06 -7.72 9.41
N THR A 359 -8.82 -7.31 10.66
CA THR A 359 -8.07 -6.09 10.98
C THR A 359 -7.53 -6.15 12.41
N ASN A 360 -6.70 -5.17 12.78
CA ASN A 360 -6.35 -4.88 14.17
C ASN A 360 -6.22 -3.36 14.37
N SER A 361 -7.28 -2.73 14.88
CA SER A 361 -7.30 -1.30 15.21
C SER A 361 -6.75 -0.99 16.61
N THR A 362 -6.41 -2.01 17.40
CA THR A 362 -5.97 -1.86 18.81
C THR A 362 -4.54 -1.38 18.92
N GLY A 363 -3.70 -1.73 17.93
CA GLY A 363 -2.26 -1.45 17.91
C GLY A 363 -1.39 -2.45 18.68
N ALA A 364 -1.98 -3.39 19.43
CA ALA A 364 -1.26 -4.46 20.12
C ALA A 364 -0.80 -5.55 19.14
N SER A 365 0.18 -6.37 19.54
CA SER A 365 0.69 -7.52 18.79
C SER A 365 0.48 -8.83 19.55
N SER A 366 0.47 -9.96 18.84
CA SER A 366 0.47 -11.28 19.46
C SER A 366 1.83 -11.59 20.11
N ALA A 367 1.80 -12.08 21.35
CA ALA A 367 2.96 -12.74 21.97
C ALA A 367 3.05 -14.23 21.59
N ASP A 368 1.91 -14.87 21.29
CA ASP A 368 1.86 -16.25 20.84
C ASP A 368 2.25 -16.36 19.35
N SER A 369 2.90 -17.48 19.01
CA SER A 369 3.49 -17.74 17.68
C SER A 369 3.11 -19.10 17.07
N SER A 370 2.28 -19.89 17.75
CA SER A 370 1.87 -21.23 17.31
C SER A 370 0.41 -21.57 17.67
N GLY A 371 -0.15 -22.57 16.97
CA GLY A 371 -1.45 -23.18 17.27
C GLY A 371 -1.61 -24.46 16.44
N ALA A 372 -2.30 -25.47 16.98
CA ALA A 372 -2.37 -26.82 16.39
C ALA A 372 -3.69 -27.14 15.66
N GLY A 373 -4.71 -26.28 15.75
CA GLY A 373 -6.04 -26.52 15.18
C GLY A 373 -6.21 -26.04 13.74
N SER A 374 -7.47 -25.98 13.30
CA SER A 374 -7.87 -25.45 11.99
C SER A 374 -8.86 -24.29 12.14
N LEU A 375 -8.71 -23.29 11.27
CA LEU A 375 -9.59 -22.13 11.16
C LEU A 375 -10.10 -22.01 9.72
N THR A 376 -11.42 -22.02 9.53
CA THR A 376 -12.06 -21.71 8.24
C THR A 376 -12.81 -20.38 8.29
N LEU A 377 -12.34 -19.39 7.54
CA LEU A 377 -12.96 -18.08 7.37
C LEU A 377 -13.68 -18.04 6.02
N ALA A 378 -14.96 -17.67 5.98
CA ALA A 378 -15.76 -17.67 4.76
C ALA A 378 -16.55 -16.36 4.55
N SER A 379 -16.55 -15.87 3.31
CA SER A 379 -17.30 -14.67 2.89
C SER A 379 -17.96 -14.90 1.53
N THR A 380 -19.27 -14.68 1.41
CA THR A 380 -19.94 -14.82 0.10
C THR A 380 -19.62 -13.65 -0.85
N ASP A 381 -19.47 -12.44 -0.30
CA ASP A 381 -19.49 -11.18 -1.05
C ASP A 381 -18.12 -10.47 -1.04
N SER A 382 -17.38 -10.53 0.08
CA SER A 382 -16.03 -9.94 0.17
C SER A 382 -15.25 -10.38 1.42
N LEU A 383 -13.95 -10.64 1.26
CA LEU A 383 -13.00 -10.75 2.38
C LEU A 383 -12.07 -9.53 2.39
N GLN A 384 -12.30 -8.56 3.28
CA GLN A 384 -11.44 -7.39 3.40
C GLN A 384 -10.31 -7.64 4.40
N VAL A 385 -9.05 -7.46 3.97
CA VAL A 385 -7.90 -7.28 4.89
C VAL A 385 -7.73 -5.79 5.13
N GLY A 386 -8.15 -5.35 6.32
CA GLY A 386 -7.94 -4.00 6.84
C GLY A 386 -6.58 -3.84 7.54
N PRO A 387 -6.29 -2.64 8.08
CA PRO A 387 -4.99 -2.33 8.65
C PRO A 387 -4.70 -3.04 9.98
N GLY A 388 -3.43 -3.03 10.37
CA GLY A 388 -2.92 -3.58 11.63
C GLY A 388 -2.04 -4.83 11.46
N GLN A 389 -1.54 -5.35 12.57
CA GLN A 389 -0.83 -6.63 12.61
C GLN A 389 -1.77 -7.72 13.13
N GLN A 390 -1.85 -8.89 12.48
CA GLN A 390 -2.68 -10.01 12.95
C GLN A 390 -1.98 -11.35 12.76
N ALA A 391 -1.93 -12.15 13.83
CA ALA A 391 -1.43 -13.52 13.81
C ALA A 391 -2.56 -14.54 13.62
N TRP A 392 -2.38 -15.49 12.70
CA TRP A 392 -3.24 -16.65 12.51
C TRP A 392 -2.55 -17.87 13.10
N LEU A 393 -2.98 -18.23 14.31
CA LEU A 393 -2.36 -19.21 15.19
C LEU A 393 -3.15 -20.52 15.10
N ALA A 394 -2.98 -21.19 13.97
CA ALA A 394 -3.60 -22.46 13.62
C ALA A 394 -2.63 -23.26 12.74
N ALA A 395 -2.71 -24.59 12.77
CA ALA A 395 -1.90 -25.45 11.91
C ALA A 395 -2.36 -25.35 10.44
N GLN A 396 -3.66 -25.11 10.20
CA GLN A 396 -4.20 -24.79 8.88
C GLN A 396 -5.17 -23.59 9.00
N THR A 397 -5.04 -22.61 8.11
CA THR A 397 -6.05 -21.57 7.92
C THR A 397 -6.61 -21.66 6.50
N GLN A 398 -7.93 -21.79 6.36
CA GLN A 398 -8.62 -21.74 5.08
C GLN A 398 -9.47 -20.47 4.96
N LEU A 399 -9.23 -19.69 3.91
CA LEU A 399 -10.06 -18.56 3.49
C LEU A 399 -10.94 -19.03 2.32
N ASN A 400 -12.24 -18.76 2.36
CA ASN A 400 -13.18 -19.05 1.28
C ASN A 400 -13.91 -17.74 0.91
N ALA A 401 -13.37 -17.00 -0.05
CA ALA A 401 -13.79 -15.64 -0.42
C ALA A 401 -14.33 -15.60 -1.85
N SER A 402 -15.59 -15.99 -2.06
CA SER A 402 -16.15 -16.12 -3.42
C SER A 402 -16.28 -14.78 -4.16
N GLY A 403 -16.50 -13.67 -3.44
CA GLY A 403 -16.51 -12.32 -4.03
C GLY A 403 -15.13 -11.67 -4.19
N GLY A 404 -14.04 -12.33 -3.77
CA GLY A 404 -12.67 -11.81 -3.85
C GLY A 404 -12.10 -11.31 -2.52
N VAL A 405 -10.78 -11.10 -2.50
CA VAL A 405 -10.03 -10.52 -1.36
C VAL A 405 -9.71 -9.05 -1.65
N LEU A 406 -10.03 -8.17 -0.70
CA LEU A 406 -9.89 -6.72 -0.81
C LEU A 406 -8.88 -6.17 0.22
N LEU A 407 -7.75 -5.66 -0.24
CA LEU A 407 -6.71 -5.08 0.62
C LEU A 407 -6.99 -3.59 0.90
N LYS A 408 -6.83 -3.14 2.15
CA LYS A 408 -7.07 -1.74 2.56
C LYS A 408 -6.10 -1.25 3.64
N GLY A 409 -5.33 -0.20 3.32
CA GLY A 409 -4.36 0.41 4.24
C GLY A 409 -3.13 -0.47 4.49
N THR A 410 -2.41 -0.22 5.59
CA THR A 410 -1.18 -0.96 5.94
C THR A 410 -1.49 -2.14 6.87
N SER A 411 -1.23 -3.36 6.38
CA SER A 411 -1.52 -4.62 7.07
C SER A 411 -0.32 -5.57 7.05
N ASN A 412 -0.16 -6.33 8.14
CA ASN A 412 0.80 -7.42 8.24
C ASN A 412 0.08 -8.64 8.86
N ILE A 413 0.10 -9.76 8.15
CA ILE A 413 -0.46 -11.04 8.60
C ILE A 413 0.69 -12.01 8.79
N THR A 414 0.77 -12.63 9.96
CA THR A 414 1.63 -13.80 10.19
C THR A 414 0.77 -15.04 10.34
N ALA A 415 1.19 -16.18 9.79
CA ALA A 415 0.46 -17.45 9.96
C ALA A 415 1.41 -18.55 10.43
N ALA A 416 1.05 -19.23 11.52
CA ALA A 416 1.89 -20.24 12.16
C ALA A 416 1.95 -21.57 11.39
N GLY A 417 0.89 -21.90 10.65
CA GLY A 417 0.78 -23.10 9.84
C GLY A 417 0.67 -22.80 8.35
N ASN A 418 -0.09 -23.63 7.63
CA ASN A 418 -0.42 -23.39 6.22
C ASN A 418 -1.57 -22.38 6.08
N VAL A 419 -1.59 -21.66 4.96
CA VAL A 419 -2.73 -20.85 4.51
C VAL A 419 -3.19 -21.34 3.14
N SER A 420 -4.49 -21.60 3.00
CA SER A 420 -5.15 -21.83 1.71
C SER A 420 -6.26 -20.81 1.52
N ALA A 421 -6.30 -20.11 0.39
CA ALA A 421 -7.30 -19.11 0.09
C ALA A 421 -8.01 -19.44 -1.22
N ASN A 422 -9.24 -19.94 -1.11
CA ASN A 422 -10.15 -20.13 -2.22
C ASN A 422 -10.78 -18.78 -2.59
N THR A 423 -10.25 -18.11 -3.61
CA THR A 423 -10.70 -16.79 -4.07
C THR A 423 -10.60 -16.67 -5.59
N GLY A 424 -11.55 -15.96 -6.21
CA GLY A 424 -11.48 -15.64 -7.64
C GLY A 424 -10.46 -14.53 -7.95
N SER A 425 -10.21 -13.62 -7.00
CA SER A 425 -9.29 -12.50 -7.17
C SER A 425 -8.71 -11.96 -5.85
N VAL A 426 -7.58 -11.25 -5.96
CA VAL A 426 -7.02 -10.39 -4.90
C VAL A 426 -6.79 -9.00 -5.51
N THR A 427 -7.30 -7.94 -4.87
CA THR A 427 -7.12 -6.55 -5.34
C THR A 427 -7.10 -5.56 -4.19
N ALA A 428 -6.71 -4.32 -4.46
CA ALA A 428 -6.72 -3.23 -3.47
C ALA A 428 -7.96 -2.36 -3.63
N ALA A 429 -8.56 -1.97 -2.50
CA ALA A 429 -9.55 -0.89 -2.47
C ALA A 429 -8.92 0.43 -2.94
N ALA A 430 -9.72 1.33 -3.50
CA ALA A 430 -9.29 2.70 -3.77
C ALA A 430 -8.70 3.33 -2.51
N ALA A 431 -7.44 3.75 -2.64
CA ALA A 431 -6.80 4.61 -1.68
C ALA A 431 -7.55 5.95 -1.66
N GLY A 432 -7.91 6.42 -0.46
CA GLY A 432 -8.04 7.85 -0.22
C GLY A 432 -6.64 8.44 -0.06
N SER A 433 -6.42 9.22 1.01
CA SER A 433 -5.09 9.71 1.38
C SER A 433 -4.11 8.64 1.90
N THR A 434 -4.54 7.37 2.05
CA THR A 434 -3.74 6.30 2.67
C THR A 434 -3.27 5.26 1.67
N GLN A 435 -1.95 5.05 1.58
CA GLN A 435 -1.36 3.96 0.81
C GLN A 435 -1.83 2.58 1.30
N THR A 436 -2.15 1.68 0.37
CA THR A 436 -2.46 0.28 0.69
C THR A 436 -1.19 -0.59 0.55
N ARG A 437 -0.83 -1.28 1.63
CA ARG A 437 0.29 -2.22 1.70
C ARG A 437 -0.13 -3.44 2.52
N SER A 438 0.01 -4.64 1.97
CA SER A 438 -0.25 -5.89 2.69
C SER A 438 0.94 -6.83 2.60
N GLU A 439 1.29 -7.46 3.72
CA GLU A 439 2.38 -8.43 3.81
C GLU A 439 1.88 -9.67 4.54
N TRP A 440 1.91 -10.83 3.88
CA TRP A 440 1.50 -12.12 4.43
C TRP A 440 2.73 -13.02 4.59
N ALA A 441 3.12 -13.27 5.84
CA ALA A 441 4.25 -14.11 6.22
C ALA A 441 3.76 -15.44 6.80
N VAL A 442 3.65 -16.46 5.94
CA VAL A 442 3.20 -17.80 6.28
C VAL A 442 4.40 -18.67 6.64
N GLN A 443 4.35 -19.40 7.75
CA GLN A 443 5.44 -20.31 8.16
C GLN A 443 5.39 -21.67 7.45
N GLY A 444 4.20 -22.10 6.99
CA GLY A 444 3.98 -23.28 6.15
C GLY A 444 3.81 -22.95 4.66
N ALA A 445 3.00 -23.75 3.97
CA ALA A 445 2.61 -23.52 2.58
C ALA A 445 1.56 -22.40 2.46
N LEU A 446 1.67 -21.57 1.42
CA LEU A 446 0.67 -20.56 1.04
C LEU A 446 0.07 -20.95 -0.33
N GLN A 447 -1.23 -21.20 -0.37
CA GLN A 447 -1.97 -21.50 -1.59
C GLN A 447 -3.04 -20.43 -1.83
N LEU A 448 -3.06 -19.81 -3.01
CA LEU A 448 -4.13 -18.92 -3.48
C LEU A 448 -4.79 -19.58 -4.70
N LEU A 449 -6.02 -20.07 -4.55
CA LEU A 449 -6.66 -20.96 -5.53
C LEU A 449 -8.00 -20.39 -6.01
N ASN A 450 -8.21 -20.31 -7.33
CA ASN A 450 -9.56 -20.06 -7.87
C ASN A 450 -10.38 -21.36 -7.87
N ALA A 451 -11.08 -21.61 -6.76
CA ALA A 451 -11.91 -22.79 -6.54
C ALA A 451 -13.27 -22.74 -7.27
N GLY A 452 -13.29 -22.35 -8.55
CA GLY A 452 -14.50 -22.31 -9.38
C GLY A 452 -15.56 -21.29 -8.92
N ALA A 453 -15.17 -20.31 -8.10
CA ALA A 453 -16.04 -19.19 -7.75
C ALA A 453 -16.41 -18.43 -9.03
N ALA A 454 -17.70 -18.17 -9.25
CA ALA A 454 -18.18 -17.48 -10.46
C ALA A 454 -17.45 -16.14 -10.61
N SER A 455 -16.83 -15.92 -11.78
CA SER A 455 -15.89 -14.82 -12.05
C SER A 455 -16.36 -13.51 -11.44
N ALA A 456 -15.56 -12.95 -10.52
CA ALA A 456 -16.03 -12.05 -9.47
C ALA A 456 -16.64 -10.72 -9.96
N THR A 457 -17.93 -10.76 -10.32
CA THR A 457 -18.77 -9.58 -10.57
C THR A 457 -18.93 -8.72 -9.32
N ALA A 458 -18.64 -9.25 -8.13
CA ALA A 458 -18.59 -8.53 -6.85
C ALA A 458 -17.52 -7.42 -6.80
N SER A 459 -16.52 -7.43 -7.68
CA SER A 459 -15.55 -6.31 -7.83
C SER A 459 -16.18 -5.03 -8.43
N SER A 460 -17.45 -5.03 -8.85
CA SER A 460 -18.03 -3.96 -9.69
C SER A 460 -18.46 -2.68 -8.96
N GLN A 461 -18.57 -2.67 -7.63
CA GLN A 461 -19.05 -1.50 -6.86
C GLN A 461 -17.99 -0.78 -6.02
N ALA A 462 -16.84 -1.42 -5.74
CA ALA A 462 -15.72 -0.76 -5.07
C ALA A 462 -14.73 -0.21 -6.11
N PRO A 463 -14.45 1.12 -6.15
CA PRO A 463 -13.39 1.64 -6.98
C PRO A 463 -12.04 0.98 -6.62
N ARG A 464 -11.25 0.57 -7.61
CA ARG A 464 -9.96 -0.11 -7.39
C ARG A 464 -8.85 0.88 -7.04
N GLY A 465 -7.93 0.47 -6.17
CA GLY A 465 -6.71 1.21 -5.88
C GLY A 465 -5.69 1.13 -7.02
N ALA A 466 -4.86 2.17 -7.12
CA ALA A 466 -3.60 2.11 -7.86
C ALA A 466 -2.42 2.23 -6.86
N GLY A 467 -1.22 1.82 -7.23
CA GLY A 467 -0.02 1.99 -6.39
C GLY A 467 0.05 1.09 -5.15
N ALA A 468 -0.82 0.08 -5.06
CA ALA A 468 -0.88 -0.83 -3.92
C ALA A 468 0.29 -1.83 -3.88
N GLN A 469 0.77 -2.15 -2.68
CA GLN A 469 1.88 -3.09 -2.46
C GLN A 469 1.36 -4.39 -1.82
N LEU A 470 1.67 -5.54 -2.41
CA LEU A 470 1.40 -6.87 -1.84
C LEU A 470 2.68 -7.69 -1.79
N LYS A 471 3.03 -8.19 -0.59
CA LYS A 471 4.08 -9.19 -0.39
C LYS A 471 3.48 -10.48 0.16
N LEU A 472 3.82 -11.60 -0.46
CA LEU A 472 3.42 -12.95 -0.05
C LEU A 472 4.67 -13.80 0.15
N SER A 473 4.78 -14.48 1.29
CA SER A 473 5.87 -15.42 1.55
C SER A 473 5.44 -16.66 2.33
N GLY A 474 6.09 -17.79 2.05
CA GLY A 474 5.80 -19.11 2.60
C GLY A 474 6.90 -20.12 2.26
N GLN A 475 6.79 -21.36 2.76
CA GLN A 475 7.73 -22.43 2.39
C GLN A 475 7.53 -22.85 0.94
N THR A 476 6.28 -23.03 0.53
CA THR A 476 5.90 -23.18 -0.88
C THR A 476 4.78 -22.20 -1.20
N LEU A 477 4.80 -21.64 -2.41
CA LEU A 477 3.73 -20.76 -2.91
C LEU A 477 3.07 -21.42 -4.11
N ASP A 478 1.76 -21.68 -4.01
CA ASP A 478 0.92 -22.09 -5.14
C ASP A 478 -0.08 -20.97 -5.46
N ILE A 479 -0.06 -20.44 -6.68
CA ILE A 479 -0.96 -19.36 -7.10
C ILE A 479 -1.74 -19.79 -8.35
N ALA A 480 -3.06 -19.71 -8.27
CA ALA A 480 -4.03 -20.06 -9.29
C ALA A 480 -5.25 -19.10 -9.24
N THR A 481 -5.03 -17.84 -8.86
CA THR A 481 -6.03 -16.76 -8.76
C THR A 481 -5.55 -15.53 -9.51
N ASP A 482 -6.47 -14.64 -9.90
CA ASP A 482 -6.11 -13.31 -10.37
C ASP A 482 -5.60 -12.45 -9.21
N ILE A 483 -4.56 -11.65 -9.43
CA ILE A 483 -4.04 -10.64 -8.51
C ILE A 483 -3.93 -9.34 -9.30
N ASP A 484 -4.81 -8.37 -9.06
CA ASP A 484 -4.86 -7.11 -9.81
C ASP A 484 -4.54 -5.91 -8.91
N LEU A 485 -3.36 -5.35 -9.11
CA LEU A 485 -2.77 -4.25 -8.36
C LEU A 485 -2.23 -3.18 -9.32
N PRO A 486 -3.11 -2.43 -10.02
CA PRO A 486 -2.69 -1.48 -11.07
C PRO A 486 -1.66 -0.46 -10.58
N ALA A 487 -0.64 -0.18 -11.39
CA ALA A 487 0.52 0.65 -11.03
C ALA A 487 1.23 0.23 -9.71
N GLY A 488 1.03 -1.00 -9.24
CA GLY A 488 1.38 -1.45 -7.89
C GLY A 488 2.71 -2.21 -7.78
N GLN A 489 2.85 -3.01 -6.73
CA GLN A 489 4.00 -3.89 -6.52
C GLN A 489 3.54 -5.25 -6.00
N LEU A 490 3.99 -6.32 -6.65
CA LEU A 490 3.78 -7.70 -6.22
C LEU A 490 5.13 -8.36 -5.92
N ALA A 491 5.30 -8.84 -4.69
CA ALA A 491 6.47 -9.58 -4.24
C ALA A 491 6.07 -10.99 -3.78
N LEU A 492 6.68 -12.02 -4.38
CA LEU A 492 6.43 -13.43 -4.07
C LEU A 492 7.75 -14.09 -3.64
N THR A 493 7.77 -14.71 -2.46
CA THR A 493 8.99 -15.36 -1.92
C THR A 493 8.67 -16.73 -1.32
N ALA A 494 9.09 -17.80 -2.00
CA ALA A 494 9.04 -19.16 -1.51
C ALA A 494 10.39 -19.62 -0.95
N GLY A 495 10.37 -20.43 0.12
CA GLY A 495 11.56 -21.13 0.62
C GLY A 495 12.01 -22.24 -0.33
N GLY A 496 11.10 -23.14 -0.66
CA GLY A 496 11.14 -24.10 -1.77
C GLY A 496 10.36 -23.57 -2.98
N ASP A 497 9.56 -24.42 -3.63
CA ASP A 497 8.93 -24.12 -4.92
C ASP A 497 7.92 -22.95 -4.93
N LEU A 498 7.90 -22.21 -6.04
CA LEU A 498 6.93 -21.17 -6.40
C LEU A 498 6.22 -21.54 -7.71
N ASN A 499 4.97 -22.01 -7.61
CA ASN A 499 4.15 -22.46 -8.73
C ASN A 499 3.03 -21.44 -9.04
N ILE A 500 3.17 -20.71 -10.14
CA ILE A 500 2.11 -19.86 -10.68
C ILE A 500 1.34 -20.72 -11.70
N ARG A 501 0.37 -21.50 -11.19
CA ARG A 501 -0.38 -22.53 -11.91
C ARG A 501 -1.46 -21.99 -12.84
N ALA A 502 -2.07 -20.85 -12.50
CA ALA A 502 -3.11 -20.19 -13.30
C ALA A 502 -3.31 -18.73 -12.87
N GLY A 503 -4.17 -18.01 -13.60
CA GLY A 503 -4.62 -16.66 -13.24
C GLY A 503 -3.71 -15.54 -13.77
N LYS A 504 -4.21 -14.32 -13.72
CA LYS A 504 -3.50 -13.10 -14.12
C LYS A 504 -2.90 -12.39 -12.92
N LEU A 505 -1.58 -12.33 -12.85
CA LEU A 505 -0.85 -11.48 -11.91
C LEU A 505 -0.52 -10.16 -12.63
N SER A 506 -1.20 -9.11 -12.22
CA SER A 506 -1.37 -7.84 -12.95
C SER A 506 -0.92 -6.68 -12.09
N VAL A 507 0.12 -5.98 -12.54
CA VAL A 507 0.55 -4.67 -12.00
C VAL A 507 0.55 -3.59 -13.09
N ALA A 508 -0.16 -3.84 -14.19
CA ALA A 508 -0.23 -2.99 -15.37
C ALA A 508 -0.60 -1.54 -15.04
N GLY A 509 -0.22 -0.62 -15.92
CA GLY A 509 -0.61 0.79 -15.85
C GLY A 509 -2.13 0.98 -15.93
N ARG A 510 -2.61 2.16 -15.57
CA ARG A 510 -4.05 2.48 -15.58
C ARG A 510 -4.31 3.89 -16.08
N THR A 511 -5.23 4.01 -17.05
CA THR A 511 -5.80 5.30 -17.43
C THR A 511 -6.95 5.65 -16.50
N ASP A 512 -6.80 6.72 -15.73
CA ASP A 512 -7.85 7.36 -14.93
C ASP A 512 -8.34 8.65 -15.60
N THR A 513 -9.58 9.05 -15.27
CA THR A 513 -10.21 10.29 -15.75
C THR A 513 -10.61 11.12 -14.53
N ILE A 514 -9.99 12.29 -14.36
CA ILE A 514 -10.12 13.14 -13.18
C ILE A 514 -10.87 14.42 -13.55
N GLY A 515 -12.03 14.68 -12.92
CA GLY A 515 -12.81 15.91 -13.12
C GLY A 515 -14.30 15.64 -13.33
N SER A 516 -15.02 16.63 -13.86
CA SER A 516 -16.43 16.49 -14.25
C SER A 516 -16.55 16.05 -15.73
N ALA A 517 -17.77 15.69 -16.16
CA ALA A 517 -18.02 15.32 -17.57
C ALA A 517 -17.60 16.43 -18.55
N ASP A 518 -17.80 17.70 -18.18
CA ASP A 518 -17.49 18.86 -19.02
C ASP A 518 -16.01 19.29 -18.95
N HIS A 519 -15.30 18.92 -17.87
CA HIS A 519 -13.92 19.29 -17.59
C HIS A 519 -13.20 18.11 -16.94
N SER A 520 -12.70 17.18 -17.77
CA SER A 520 -11.93 16.03 -17.33
C SER A 520 -10.49 16.04 -17.88
N VAL A 521 -9.56 15.64 -17.01
CA VAL A 521 -8.14 15.45 -17.33
C VAL A 521 -7.86 13.95 -17.30
N ARG A 522 -7.30 13.43 -18.39
CA ARG A 522 -6.79 12.06 -18.45
C ARG A 522 -5.49 11.96 -17.66
N SER A 523 -5.36 10.94 -16.82
CA SER A 523 -4.13 10.60 -16.11
C SER A 523 -3.73 9.17 -16.43
N ASP A 524 -2.62 8.99 -17.14
CA ASP A 524 -2.08 7.68 -17.48
C ASP A 524 -1.02 7.27 -16.45
N LEU A 525 -1.35 6.31 -15.59
CA LEU A 525 -0.45 5.79 -14.57
C LEU A 525 0.49 4.73 -15.17
N ALA A 526 1.79 4.90 -14.95
CA ALA A 526 2.81 3.91 -15.28
C ALA A 526 2.57 2.55 -14.59
N ALA A 527 3.08 1.49 -15.20
CA ALA A 527 2.99 0.14 -14.67
C ALA A 527 3.94 -0.10 -13.48
N GLY A 528 3.58 -1.10 -12.69
CA GLY A 528 4.25 -1.50 -11.47
C GLY A 528 5.42 -2.47 -11.65
N SER A 529 5.68 -3.27 -10.62
CA SER A 529 6.65 -4.37 -10.70
C SER A 529 6.20 -5.68 -10.07
N ILE A 530 6.60 -6.79 -10.69
CA ILE A 530 6.45 -8.16 -10.17
C ILE A 530 7.86 -8.68 -9.87
N ASN A 531 8.10 -9.08 -8.63
CA ASN A 531 9.36 -9.71 -8.21
C ASN A 531 9.01 -11.06 -7.58
N ALA A 532 9.34 -12.15 -8.26
CA ALA A 532 9.02 -13.51 -7.84
C ALA A 532 10.30 -14.32 -7.59
N SER A 533 10.34 -15.04 -6.46
CA SER A 533 11.55 -15.67 -5.94
C SER A 533 11.27 -17.01 -5.28
N SER A 534 12.12 -18.00 -5.56
CA SER A 534 12.21 -19.29 -4.89
C SER A 534 13.65 -19.46 -4.40
N ALA A 535 13.86 -19.62 -3.09
CA ALA A 535 15.21 -19.61 -2.52
C ALA A 535 15.97 -20.93 -2.76
N GLN A 536 15.27 -22.08 -2.67
CA GLN A 536 15.84 -23.43 -2.76
C GLN A 536 15.15 -24.33 -3.80
N GLY A 537 13.99 -23.92 -4.32
CA GLY A 537 13.18 -24.70 -5.25
C GLY A 537 13.13 -24.13 -6.66
N ASN A 538 12.13 -24.55 -7.40
CA ASN A 538 11.85 -24.12 -8.77
C ASN A 538 10.89 -22.92 -8.79
N LEU A 539 10.89 -22.18 -9.89
CA LEU A 539 9.86 -21.20 -10.20
C LEU A 539 9.19 -21.61 -11.52
N VAL A 540 7.90 -21.93 -11.45
CA VAL A 540 7.12 -22.42 -12.58
C VAL A 540 5.97 -21.47 -12.90
N LEU A 541 6.00 -20.86 -14.09
CA LEU A 541 4.86 -20.16 -14.69
C LEU A 541 4.18 -21.10 -15.68
N ALA A 542 3.06 -21.70 -15.29
CA ALA A 542 2.36 -22.68 -16.10
C ALA A 542 1.59 -22.06 -17.29
N SER A 543 1.26 -22.87 -18.30
CA SER A 543 0.73 -22.43 -19.59
C SER A 543 -0.59 -21.64 -19.58
N VAL A 544 -1.37 -21.71 -18.49
CA VAL A 544 -2.63 -20.97 -18.29
C VAL A 544 -2.52 -19.80 -17.31
N ALA A 545 -1.30 -19.45 -16.88
CA ALA A 545 -1.00 -18.27 -16.07
C ALA A 545 -0.52 -17.09 -16.94
N MET A 546 -0.70 -15.86 -16.43
CA MET A 546 -0.25 -14.63 -17.08
C MET A 546 0.43 -13.69 -16.08
N LEU A 547 1.59 -13.15 -16.46
CA LEU A 547 2.25 -12.04 -15.77
C LEU A 547 2.14 -10.76 -16.61
N ASP A 548 1.55 -9.69 -16.08
CA ASP A 548 1.29 -8.46 -16.81
C ASP A 548 1.89 -7.22 -16.13
N VAL A 549 2.87 -6.62 -16.82
CA VAL A 549 3.58 -5.37 -16.47
C VAL A 549 3.40 -4.31 -17.57
N SER A 550 2.37 -4.42 -18.41
CA SER A 550 2.14 -3.48 -19.53
C SER A 550 1.82 -2.06 -19.07
N GLY A 551 2.35 -1.05 -19.75
CA GLY A 551 1.97 0.35 -19.56
C GLY A 551 0.55 0.64 -20.10
N ALA A 552 -0.01 1.79 -19.72
CA ALA A 552 -1.31 2.24 -20.21
C ALA A 552 -1.23 3.70 -20.66
N GLY A 553 -1.66 3.99 -21.89
CA GLY A 553 -1.56 5.34 -22.45
C GLY A 553 -0.13 5.88 -22.43
N ASP A 554 0.06 7.11 -21.98
CA ASP A 554 1.40 7.72 -21.84
C ASP A 554 2.14 7.30 -20.54
N GLY A 555 1.66 6.26 -19.85
CA GLY A 555 2.33 5.64 -18.70
C GLY A 555 3.31 4.54 -19.11
N ASP A 556 4.53 4.59 -18.57
CA ASP A 556 5.62 3.63 -18.79
C ASP A 556 5.22 2.17 -18.50
N ALA A 557 5.90 1.23 -19.17
CA ALA A 557 5.79 -0.20 -18.89
C ALA A 557 6.78 -0.66 -17.79
N GLY A 558 6.42 -1.74 -17.10
CA GLY A 558 6.92 -2.05 -15.76
C GLY A 558 8.16 -2.95 -15.71
N ARG A 559 8.35 -3.63 -14.57
CA ARG A 559 9.50 -4.51 -14.33
C ARG A 559 9.10 -5.89 -13.84
N LEU A 560 9.64 -6.92 -14.48
CA LEU A 560 9.47 -8.32 -14.12
C LEU A 560 10.82 -8.95 -13.71
N VAL A 561 10.87 -9.52 -12.51
CA VAL A 561 12.00 -10.30 -12.01
C VAL A 561 11.54 -11.68 -11.59
N LEU A 562 12.21 -12.72 -12.10
CA LEU A 562 11.97 -14.12 -11.75
C LEU A 562 13.29 -14.75 -11.31
N SER A 563 13.35 -15.29 -10.08
CA SER A 563 14.58 -15.79 -9.48
C SER A 563 14.41 -17.18 -8.85
N ALA A 564 15.16 -18.16 -9.33
CA ALA A 564 15.24 -19.53 -8.82
C ALA A 564 16.73 -19.98 -8.72
N PRO A 565 17.58 -19.30 -7.91
CA PRO A 565 19.03 -19.46 -7.91
C PRO A 565 19.55 -20.86 -7.55
N GLN A 566 18.69 -21.74 -7.02
CA GLN A 566 19.00 -23.14 -6.69
C GLN A 566 18.08 -24.17 -7.39
N GLY A 567 17.25 -23.73 -8.35
CA GLY A 567 16.36 -24.62 -9.10
C GLY A 567 16.13 -24.20 -10.55
N ARG A 568 15.14 -24.81 -11.19
CA ARG A 568 14.76 -24.51 -12.58
C ARG A 568 13.77 -23.34 -12.63
N LEU A 569 13.89 -22.54 -13.69
CA LEU A 569 12.88 -21.59 -14.11
C LEU A 569 12.12 -22.16 -15.33
N SER A 570 10.79 -22.29 -15.25
CA SER A 570 9.93 -22.74 -16.36
C SER A 570 8.95 -21.63 -16.72
N LEU A 571 8.92 -21.25 -18.00
CA LEU A 571 8.16 -20.09 -18.52
C LEU A 571 7.19 -20.54 -19.62
N ASP A 572 6.27 -21.42 -19.25
CA ASP A 572 5.31 -22.05 -20.16
C ASP A 572 4.06 -21.16 -20.38
N GLY A 573 3.81 -20.23 -19.46
CA GLY A 573 2.69 -19.27 -19.48
C GLY A 573 2.95 -17.95 -20.23
N GLN A 574 1.96 -17.05 -20.17
CA GLN A 574 1.98 -15.79 -20.92
C GLN A 574 2.69 -14.67 -20.16
N LEU A 575 3.53 -13.92 -20.86
CA LEU A 575 4.03 -12.64 -20.42
C LEU A 575 3.27 -11.52 -21.13
N ARG A 576 3.07 -10.38 -20.46
CA ARG A 576 2.57 -9.13 -21.06
C ARG A 576 3.36 -7.95 -20.53
N ALA A 577 3.82 -7.10 -21.43
CA ALA A 577 4.74 -6.02 -21.12
C ALA A 577 4.67 -4.88 -22.13
N ALA A 578 3.49 -4.67 -22.72
CA ALA A 578 3.30 -3.75 -23.84
C ALA A 578 3.59 -2.30 -23.44
N ALA A 579 4.21 -1.55 -24.35
CA ALA A 579 4.41 -0.11 -24.25
C ALA A 579 3.73 0.58 -25.44
N SER A 580 2.94 1.62 -25.16
CA SER A 580 1.98 2.22 -26.10
C SER A 580 2.61 2.94 -27.30
N SER A 581 3.79 3.54 -27.10
CA SER A 581 4.39 4.50 -28.03
C SER A 581 5.91 4.48 -27.95
N ALA A 582 6.57 5.26 -28.82
CA ALA A 582 8.01 5.49 -28.74
C ALA A 582 8.44 6.44 -27.61
N ALA A 583 7.50 7.19 -27.01
CA ALA A 583 7.79 8.19 -25.97
C ALA A 583 7.82 7.59 -24.56
N VAL A 584 7.04 6.52 -24.32
CA VAL A 584 7.05 5.77 -23.06
C VAL A 584 8.21 4.78 -22.97
N MET A 585 8.70 4.55 -21.76
CA MET A 585 9.73 3.55 -21.48
C MET A 585 9.15 2.14 -21.59
N PRO A 586 9.77 1.23 -22.37
CA PRO A 586 9.38 -0.16 -22.42
C PRO A 586 9.83 -0.92 -21.16
N ALA A 587 9.24 -2.11 -20.96
CA ALA A 587 9.44 -2.90 -19.76
C ALA A 587 10.85 -3.49 -19.63
N SER A 588 11.19 -3.94 -18.42
CA SER A 588 12.44 -4.66 -18.11
C SER A 588 12.19 -6.08 -17.60
N LEU A 589 13.01 -7.03 -18.05
CA LEU A 589 13.01 -8.44 -17.66
C LEU A 589 14.35 -8.83 -17.05
N SER A 590 14.32 -9.52 -15.90
CA SER A 590 15.50 -10.12 -15.29
C SER A 590 15.19 -11.53 -14.78
N LEU A 591 15.95 -12.51 -15.28
CA LEU A 591 15.85 -13.92 -14.93
C LEU A 591 17.16 -14.38 -14.27
N ASP A 592 17.08 -15.02 -13.11
CA ASP A 592 18.20 -15.70 -12.45
C ASP A 592 17.77 -17.13 -12.07
N SER A 593 18.60 -18.12 -12.37
CA SER A 593 18.21 -19.53 -12.32
C SER A 593 19.42 -20.43 -12.08
N GLN A 594 19.23 -21.63 -11.52
CA GLN A 594 20.32 -22.59 -11.43
C GLN A 594 20.59 -23.25 -12.79
N GLN A 595 19.54 -23.69 -13.47
CA GLN A 595 19.60 -24.36 -14.78
C GLN A 595 19.36 -23.39 -15.94
N ALA A 596 19.86 -23.71 -17.13
CA ALA A 596 19.63 -22.89 -18.33
C ALA A 596 18.15 -22.72 -18.67
N VAL A 597 17.77 -21.48 -19.03
CA VAL A 597 16.46 -21.14 -19.58
C VAL A 597 16.45 -21.42 -21.09
N ASP A 598 15.35 -21.93 -21.63
CA ASP A 598 15.14 -22.04 -23.08
C ASP A 598 14.99 -20.65 -23.69
N LEU A 599 16.06 -20.14 -24.33
CA LEU A 599 16.07 -18.82 -24.95
C LEU A 599 15.20 -18.75 -26.22
N GLY A 600 14.90 -19.88 -26.87
CA GLY A 600 14.01 -19.95 -28.03
C GLY A 600 12.54 -19.80 -27.62
N ALA A 601 12.13 -20.54 -26.59
CA ALA A 601 10.81 -20.39 -25.96
C ALA A 601 10.66 -18.98 -25.36
N LEU A 602 11.68 -18.47 -24.67
CA LEU A 602 11.68 -17.11 -24.12
C LEU A 602 11.57 -16.03 -25.21
N ALA A 603 12.31 -16.15 -26.31
CA ALA A 603 12.17 -15.23 -27.44
C ALA A 603 10.75 -15.26 -28.01
N THR A 604 10.13 -16.44 -28.14
CA THR A 604 8.73 -16.59 -28.56
C THR A 604 7.77 -15.92 -27.56
N ALA A 605 7.97 -16.10 -26.25
CA ALA A 605 7.17 -15.47 -25.21
C ALA A 605 7.28 -13.93 -25.23
N ILE A 606 8.49 -13.39 -25.40
CA ILE A 606 8.74 -11.93 -25.50
C ILE A 606 8.09 -11.34 -26.75
N ASN A 607 8.25 -11.96 -27.92
CA ASN A 607 7.63 -11.48 -29.16
C ASN A 607 6.08 -11.52 -29.09
N ASN A 608 5.51 -12.40 -28.27
CA ASN A 608 4.07 -12.48 -28.01
C ASN A 608 3.59 -11.57 -26.86
N ALA A 609 4.49 -10.94 -26.10
CA ALA A 609 4.14 -10.16 -24.89
C ALA A 609 3.61 -8.73 -25.17
N GLY A 610 3.44 -8.37 -26.45
CA GLY A 610 2.83 -7.13 -26.92
C GLY A 610 3.80 -6.15 -27.58
N THR A 611 3.26 -5.03 -28.07
CA THR A 611 4.04 -3.98 -28.74
C THR A 611 5.16 -3.47 -27.83
N ARG A 612 6.40 -3.46 -28.33
CA ARG A 612 7.60 -2.98 -27.63
C ARG A 612 7.86 -3.69 -26.27
N ALA A 613 7.39 -4.93 -26.13
CA ALA A 613 7.54 -5.71 -24.91
C ALA A 613 9.00 -5.98 -24.57
N PHE A 614 9.36 -5.69 -23.31
CA PHE A 614 10.71 -5.86 -22.74
C PHE A 614 11.86 -5.13 -23.48
N GLU A 615 11.55 -4.17 -24.37
CA GLU A 615 12.55 -3.45 -25.16
C GLU A 615 13.52 -2.57 -24.34
N ARG A 616 13.39 -2.44 -23.02
CA ARG A 616 14.38 -1.72 -22.19
C ARG A 616 15.53 -2.64 -21.78
N GLN A 617 15.21 -3.78 -21.18
CA GLN A 617 16.23 -4.70 -20.66
C GLN A 617 15.75 -6.15 -20.75
N ILE A 618 16.62 -7.03 -21.26
CA ILE A 618 16.50 -8.48 -21.16
C ILE A 618 17.79 -9.01 -20.52
N ALA A 619 17.74 -9.37 -19.24
CA ALA A 619 18.86 -10.00 -18.54
C ALA A 619 18.50 -11.46 -18.19
N VAL A 620 19.30 -12.43 -18.65
CA VAL A 620 19.07 -13.87 -18.42
C VAL A 620 20.34 -14.55 -17.92
N ARG A 621 20.33 -14.92 -16.64
CA ARG A 621 21.42 -15.62 -15.97
C ARG A 621 21.02 -17.05 -15.62
N ASN A 622 21.91 -17.99 -15.92
CA ASN A 622 21.89 -19.32 -15.33
C ASN A 622 23.24 -19.64 -14.69
N ARG A 623 23.18 -20.28 -13.52
CA ARG A 623 24.36 -20.54 -12.68
C ARG A 623 25.10 -21.82 -13.06
N MET A 624 24.44 -22.75 -13.77
CA MET A 624 25.00 -24.00 -14.28
C MET A 624 24.39 -24.42 -15.62
N GLY A 625 25.20 -25.00 -16.50
CA GLY A 625 24.78 -25.56 -17.78
C GLY A 625 24.83 -24.56 -18.94
N ALA A 626 24.80 -25.06 -20.17
CA ALA A 626 24.95 -24.24 -21.37
C ALA A 626 23.66 -23.50 -21.77
N GLN A 627 23.78 -22.24 -22.21
CA GLN A 627 22.70 -21.53 -22.89
C GLN A 627 22.83 -21.67 -24.41
N SER A 628 21.69 -21.64 -25.12
CA SER A 628 21.66 -21.59 -26.58
C SER A 628 20.50 -20.72 -27.06
N LEU A 629 20.79 -19.68 -27.85
CA LEU A 629 19.78 -18.94 -28.61
C LEU A 629 19.72 -19.54 -30.03
N PRO A 630 18.69 -20.33 -30.37
CA PRO A 630 18.63 -21.06 -31.65
C PRO A 630 18.43 -20.13 -32.85
N GLY A 631 18.78 -20.61 -34.04
CA GLY A 631 18.53 -19.90 -35.29
C GLY A 631 17.05 -19.62 -35.49
N GLY A 632 16.73 -18.39 -35.93
CA GLY A 632 15.35 -17.91 -36.08
C GLY A 632 14.71 -17.35 -34.79
N ALA A 633 15.31 -17.56 -33.61
CA ALA A 633 14.93 -16.81 -32.42
C ALA A 633 15.51 -15.38 -32.46
N ARG A 634 14.79 -14.42 -31.90
CA ARG A 634 15.21 -13.00 -31.83
C ARG A 634 14.95 -12.40 -30.46
N LEU A 635 15.97 -11.78 -29.88
CA LEU A 635 15.88 -10.91 -28.70
C LEU A 635 16.18 -9.46 -29.11
N ALA A 636 15.41 -8.50 -28.58
CA ALA A 636 15.59 -7.08 -28.88
C ALA A 636 15.29 -6.21 -27.64
N ALA A 637 16.28 -5.46 -27.16
CA ALA A 637 16.15 -4.51 -26.05
C ALA A 637 17.31 -3.50 -26.06
N GLN A 638 17.17 -2.38 -25.34
CA GLN A 638 18.24 -1.38 -25.20
C GLN A 638 19.47 -1.96 -24.49
N GLN A 639 19.25 -2.83 -23.50
CA GLN A 639 20.29 -3.62 -22.84
C GLN A 639 19.94 -5.11 -22.89
N ILE A 640 20.84 -5.93 -23.42
CA ILE A 640 20.72 -7.40 -23.40
C ILE A 640 21.93 -7.99 -22.67
N GLU A 641 21.68 -8.77 -21.62
CA GLU A 641 22.70 -9.55 -20.90
C GLU A 641 22.32 -11.03 -20.92
N LEU A 642 23.19 -11.89 -21.47
CA LEU A 642 23.06 -13.35 -21.37
C LEU A 642 24.29 -13.92 -20.65
N SER A 643 24.07 -14.58 -19.51
CA SER A 643 25.14 -14.99 -18.58
C SER A 643 25.04 -16.46 -18.16
N SER A 644 26.07 -17.24 -18.47
CA SER A 644 26.22 -18.66 -18.11
C SER A 644 27.43 -18.88 -17.19
N ASP A 645 27.20 -18.86 -15.88
CA ASP A 645 28.27 -18.81 -14.86
C ASP A 645 29.12 -20.09 -14.76
N ALA A 646 28.58 -21.23 -15.21
CA ALA A 646 29.25 -22.52 -15.25
C ALA A 646 28.73 -23.33 -16.46
N GLY A 647 28.95 -22.78 -17.65
CA GLY A 647 28.54 -23.36 -18.92
C GLY A 647 29.05 -22.54 -20.11
N SER A 648 28.76 -23.04 -21.31
CA SER A 648 28.98 -22.34 -22.58
C SER A 648 27.73 -21.56 -23.01
N LEU A 649 27.90 -20.58 -23.90
CA LEU A 649 26.80 -19.85 -24.53
C LEU A 649 26.95 -19.92 -26.06
N THR A 650 25.93 -20.45 -26.73
CA THR A 650 25.85 -20.50 -28.20
C THR A 650 24.79 -19.53 -28.70
N VAL A 651 25.13 -18.70 -29.67
CA VAL A 651 24.19 -17.78 -30.34
C VAL A 651 24.15 -18.11 -31.83
N ALA A 652 23.00 -18.59 -32.29
CA ALA A 652 22.67 -18.83 -33.69
C ALA A 652 21.53 -17.92 -34.21
N GLY A 653 20.80 -17.26 -33.30
CA GLY A 653 19.72 -16.31 -33.61
C GLY A 653 20.15 -14.85 -33.70
N ASP A 654 19.15 -13.96 -33.65
CA ASP A 654 19.28 -12.50 -33.69
C ASP A 654 19.31 -11.90 -32.27
N ILE A 655 20.29 -11.04 -32.00
CA ILE A 655 20.37 -10.22 -30.78
C ILE A 655 20.49 -8.75 -31.19
N VAL A 656 19.48 -7.94 -30.87
CA VAL A 656 19.38 -6.55 -31.33
C VAL A 656 19.39 -5.56 -30.16
N GLY A 657 20.49 -4.84 -30.01
CA GLY A 657 20.60 -3.69 -29.10
C GLY A 657 19.83 -2.49 -29.68
N LEU A 658 18.80 -2.02 -28.98
CA LEU A 658 17.96 -0.89 -29.42
C LEU A 658 18.52 0.46 -28.95
N LYS A 659 18.42 1.49 -29.79
CA LYS A 659 18.84 2.86 -29.41
C LYS A 659 17.86 3.47 -28.40
N SER A 660 18.35 4.24 -27.43
CA SER A 660 17.56 4.91 -26.39
C SER A 660 17.89 6.40 -26.32
N GLY A 661 17.06 7.23 -26.96
CA GLY A 661 17.34 8.66 -27.11
C GLY A 661 18.65 8.89 -27.86
N ALA A 662 19.64 9.49 -27.18
CA ALA A 662 20.98 9.69 -27.72
C ALA A 662 21.82 8.39 -27.73
N GLY A 663 21.72 7.58 -26.68
CA GLY A 663 22.64 6.47 -26.42
C GLY A 663 22.36 5.21 -27.25
N GLY A 664 23.44 4.55 -27.68
CA GLY A 664 23.40 3.31 -28.45
C GLY A 664 23.01 2.08 -27.62
N GLY A 665 22.49 1.05 -28.30
CA GLY A 665 22.14 -0.22 -27.67
C GLY A 665 23.36 -0.98 -27.15
N GLN A 666 23.15 -1.82 -26.13
CA GLN A 666 24.20 -2.57 -25.43
C GLN A 666 23.89 -4.07 -25.45
N ILE A 667 24.87 -4.89 -25.85
CA ILE A 667 24.81 -6.36 -25.82
C ILE A 667 25.99 -6.88 -25.02
N GLN A 668 25.74 -7.63 -23.95
CA GLN A 668 26.77 -8.35 -23.20
C GLN A 668 26.46 -9.84 -23.15
N LEU A 669 27.39 -10.65 -23.64
CA LEU A 669 27.34 -12.10 -23.60
C LEU A 669 28.48 -12.61 -22.71
N ASN A 670 28.15 -13.43 -21.72
CA ASN A 670 29.09 -13.99 -20.75
C ASN A 670 28.94 -15.52 -20.68
N ALA A 671 30.05 -16.24 -20.83
CA ALA A 671 30.16 -17.66 -20.59
C ALA A 671 31.38 -17.96 -19.69
N ASP A 672 31.31 -19.02 -18.90
CA ASP A 672 32.48 -19.56 -18.23
C ASP A 672 33.28 -20.47 -19.16
N GLY A 673 32.56 -21.37 -19.84
CA GLY A 673 33.07 -22.14 -20.98
C GLY A 673 33.05 -21.36 -22.28
N ASP A 674 33.02 -22.08 -23.40
CA ASP A 674 33.08 -21.49 -24.74
C ASP A 674 31.91 -20.51 -25.02
N LEU A 675 32.20 -19.40 -25.71
CA LEU A 675 31.19 -18.48 -26.25
C LEU A 675 31.23 -18.57 -27.79
N VAL A 676 30.17 -19.10 -28.39
CA VAL A 676 30.10 -19.39 -29.82
C VAL A 676 29.09 -18.48 -30.51
N ILE A 677 29.57 -17.65 -31.45
CA ILE A 677 28.73 -16.95 -32.44
C ILE A 677 28.70 -17.82 -33.68
N ALA A 678 27.57 -18.47 -33.93
CA ALA A 678 27.42 -19.48 -34.98
C ALA A 678 27.14 -18.87 -36.35
N SER A 679 27.34 -19.67 -37.40
CA SER A 679 27.01 -19.29 -38.77
C SER A 679 25.52 -18.94 -38.91
N GLY A 680 25.24 -17.70 -39.35
CA GLY A 680 23.88 -17.18 -39.53
C GLY A 680 23.41 -16.25 -38.40
N ALA A 681 24.09 -16.23 -37.25
CA ALA A 681 23.76 -15.32 -36.15
C ALA A 681 23.93 -13.84 -36.53
N ARG A 682 23.14 -12.96 -35.91
CA ARG A 682 23.27 -11.51 -36.06
C ARG A 682 23.25 -10.81 -34.72
N LEU A 683 24.35 -10.14 -34.38
CA LEU A 683 24.43 -9.22 -33.24
C LEU A 683 24.44 -7.79 -33.81
N SER A 684 23.47 -6.96 -33.43
CA SER A 684 23.28 -5.64 -34.07
C SER A 684 22.86 -4.58 -33.06
N THR A 685 23.66 -3.53 -32.87
CA THR A 685 23.28 -2.34 -32.11
C THR A 685 22.94 -1.13 -32.99
N ALA A 686 23.08 -1.27 -34.31
CA ALA A 686 22.88 -0.19 -35.27
C ALA A 686 21.40 0.22 -35.43
N GLY A 687 21.15 1.53 -35.31
CA GLY A 687 19.90 2.19 -35.67
C GLY A 687 20.19 3.40 -36.56
N ASN A 688 19.24 3.78 -37.43
CA ASN A 688 19.45 4.83 -38.43
C ASN A 688 19.48 6.23 -37.79
N GLY A 689 20.65 6.70 -37.33
CA GLY A 689 20.82 8.09 -36.87
C GLY A 689 22.12 8.33 -36.14
N GLY A 690 23.19 8.62 -36.90
CA GLY A 690 24.51 8.95 -36.35
C GLY A 690 24.56 10.32 -35.67
N SER A 691 25.11 10.34 -34.46
CA SER A 691 25.34 11.54 -33.65
C SER A 691 26.58 11.31 -32.78
N SER A 692 27.66 12.07 -33.01
CA SER A 692 28.99 11.81 -32.46
C SER A 692 29.21 12.30 -31.01
N ASP A 693 28.17 12.26 -30.17
CA ASP A 693 28.24 12.73 -28.77
C ASP A 693 27.34 11.87 -27.86
N ARG A 694 28.02 11.14 -26.95
CA ARG A 694 27.54 10.33 -25.81
C ARG A 694 26.98 8.93 -26.08
N ASP A 695 27.31 8.04 -25.15
CA ASP A 695 26.95 6.63 -25.02
C ASP A 695 27.08 5.82 -26.33
N PRO A 696 28.31 5.47 -26.74
CA PRO A 696 28.52 4.60 -27.90
C PRO A 696 27.83 3.26 -27.68
N SER A 697 27.23 2.72 -28.76
CA SER A 697 26.70 1.36 -28.72
C SER A 697 27.82 0.36 -28.45
N SER A 698 27.59 -0.68 -27.66
CA SER A 698 28.64 -1.64 -27.31
C SER A 698 28.20 -3.10 -27.44
N ILE A 699 29.13 -3.93 -27.87
CA ILE A 699 28.96 -5.39 -27.92
C ILE A 699 30.14 -6.02 -27.17
N SER A 700 29.88 -6.74 -26.10
CA SER A 700 30.87 -7.32 -25.19
C SER A 700 30.72 -8.84 -25.18
N LEU A 701 31.72 -9.56 -25.69
CA LEU A 701 31.74 -11.02 -25.83
C LEU A 701 32.78 -11.61 -24.88
N ASN A 702 32.34 -12.33 -23.86
CA ASN A 702 33.18 -12.74 -22.73
C ASN A 702 33.15 -14.27 -22.53
N SER A 703 34.31 -14.91 -22.54
CA SER A 703 34.55 -16.26 -22.02
C SER A 703 35.59 -16.21 -20.89
N SER A 704 35.38 -16.96 -19.79
CA SER A 704 36.27 -16.92 -18.61
C SER A 704 37.41 -17.96 -18.67
N ARG A 705 37.11 -19.17 -19.16
CA ARG A 705 38.00 -20.35 -19.21
C ARG A 705 37.96 -21.09 -20.55
N GLY A 706 37.04 -20.70 -21.45
CA GLY A 706 36.87 -21.31 -22.78
C GLY A 706 37.30 -20.40 -23.92
N TRP A 707 36.96 -20.86 -25.12
CA TRP A 707 37.22 -20.16 -26.37
C TRP A 707 36.06 -19.26 -26.78
N LEU A 708 36.42 -18.08 -27.25
CA LEU A 708 35.51 -17.22 -28.01
C LEU A 708 35.59 -17.61 -29.49
N ARG A 709 34.50 -18.16 -30.05
CA ARG A 709 34.45 -18.69 -31.42
C ARG A 709 33.50 -17.90 -32.30
N LEU A 710 34.07 -17.11 -33.22
CA LEU A 710 33.32 -16.27 -34.18
C LEU A 710 33.19 -16.99 -35.52
N GLN A 711 32.36 -18.05 -35.55
CA GLN A 711 32.26 -19.06 -36.63
C GLN A 711 31.35 -18.64 -37.81
N GLY A 712 31.25 -17.34 -38.08
CA GLY A 712 30.39 -16.77 -39.12
C GLY A 712 29.31 -15.85 -38.57
N GLY A 713 28.25 -15.61 -39.35
CA GLY A 713 27.24 -14.61 -39.00
C GLY A 713 27.73 -13.17 -39.17
N SER A 714 27.10 -12.23 -38.47
CA SER A 714 27.46 -10.80 -38.54
C SER A 714 27.36 -10.05 -37.21
N VAL A 715 28.25 -9.09 -37.02
CA VAL A 715 28.30 -8.16 -35.89
C VAL A 715 28.27 -6.74 -36.47
N GLN A 716 27.26 -5.95 -36.10
CA GLN A 716 27.01 -4.62 -36.62
C GLN A 716 26.84 -3.60 -35.49
N LEU A 717 27.65 -2.54 -35.49
CA LEU A 717 27.52 -1.41 -34.57
C LEU A 717 27.22 -0.11 -35.36
N ASP A 718 27.07 1.02 -34.67
CA ASP A 718 26.99 2.36 -35.26
C ASP A 718 28.17 3.22 -34.76
N GLY A 719 29.39 2.87 -35.20
CA GLY A 719 30.62 3.56 -34.80
C GLY A 719 31.10 3.27 -33.37
N GLY A 720 30.51 2.28 -32.69
CA GLY A 720 30.81 1.94 -31.29
C GLY A 720 31.77 0.77 -31.08
N ASP A 721 31.85 0.28 -29.84
CA ASP A 721 32.94 -0.58 -29.36
C ASP A 721 32.56 -2.08 -29.34
N LEU A 722 33.42 -2.92 -29.94
CA LEU A 722 33.34 -4.38 -29.86
C LEU A 722 34.44 -4.91 -28.92
N ARG A 723 34.09 -5.42 -27.74
CA ARG A 723 35.03 -6.06 -26.82
C ARG A 723 35.00 -7.58 -26.95
N LEU A 724 36.17 -8.17 -27.15
CA LEU A 724 36.42 -9.60 -27.21
C LEU A 724 37.29 -10.00 -26.01
N ARG A 725 36.73 -10.75 -25.07
CA ARG A 725 37.36 -11.12 -23.79
C ARG A 725 37.39 -12.63 -23.66
N ALA A 726 38.58 -13.22 -23.56
CA ALA A 726 38.75 -14.66 -23.47
C ALA A 726 39.98 -15.04 -22.62
N ALA A 727 40.10 -16.32 -22.25
CA ALA A 727 41.21 -16.79 -21.43
C ALA A 727 42.56 -16.68 -22.16
N ARG A 728 43.61 -16.35 -21.41
CA ARG A 728 44.99 -16.22 -21.90
C ARG A 728 45.70 -17.57 -21.93
N ASN A 729 46.13 -18.01 -23.10
CA ASN A 729 46.90 -19.24 -23.31
C ASN A 729 48.38 -18.92 -23.58
N GLY A 730 49.21 -18.92 -22.53
CA GLY A 730 50.65 -18.63 -22.64
C GLY A 730 50.93 -17.17 -22.98
N GLN A 731 51.25 -16.89 -24.25
CA GLN A 731 51.39 -15.54 -24.83
C GLN A 731 50.16 -15.12 -25.66
N ASP A 732 49.25 -16.04 -25.95
CA ASP A 732 48.11 -15.86 -26.85
C ASP A 732 46.78 -15.76 -26.08
N VAL A 733 45.68 -15.55 -26.79
CA VAL A 733 44.32 -15.46 -26.27
C VAL A 733 43.42 -16.51 -26.91
N GLN A 734 42.47 -17.10 -26.17
CA GLN A 734 41.56 -18.14 -26.66
C GLN A 734 40.42 -17.55 -27.52
N ILE A 735 40.79 -16.95 -28.65
CA ILE A 735 39.86 -16.45 -29.67
C ILE A 735 40.19 -17.20 -30.97
N ASP A 736 39.21 -17.94 -31.52
CA ASP A 736 39.36 -18.57 -32.84
C ASP A 736 39.41 -17.51 -33.95
N ALA A 737 39.97 -17.87 -35.10
CA ALA A 737 40.02 -16.99 -36.28
C ALA A 737 38.63 -16.39 -36.59
N ILE A 738 38.54 -15.06 -36.66
CA ILE A 738 37.27 -14.34 -36.77
C ILE A 738 36.69 -14.52 -38.19
N GLN A 739 35.66 -15.37 -38.30
CA GLN A 739 34.90 -15.61 -39.54
C GLN A 739 33.59 -14.82 -39.59
N THR A 740 33.18 -14.21 -38.47
CA THR A 740 32.03 -13.30 -38.38
C THR A 740 32.28 -11.99 -39.14
N ARG A 741 31.32 -11.56 -39.97
CA ARG A 741 31.40 -10.26 -40.66
C ARG A 741 31.20 -9.11 -39.68
N LEU A 742 32.25 -8.34 -39.43
CA LEU A 742 32.17 -7.06 -38.72
C LEU A 742 31.70 -5.95 -39.70
N THR A 743 30.88 -4.99 -39.25
CA THR A 743 30.44 -3.85 -40.06
C THR A 743 30.11 -2.63 -39.18
N ALA A 744 30.55 -1.44 -39.58
CA ALA A 744 30.37 -0.17 -38.85
C ALA A 744 30.80 -0.20 -37.36
N VAL A 745 31.85 -0.97 -37.07
CA VAL A 745 32.52 -1.03 -35.77
C VAL A 745 33.51 0.14 -35.67
N GLY A 746 33.50 0.88 -34.57
CA GLY A 746 34.42 2.00 -34.30
C GLY A 746 35.73 1.55 -33.66
N SER A 747 35.67 0.65 -32.68
CA SER A 747 36.85 0.06 -32.02
C SER A 747 36.69 -1.45 -31.80
N VAL A 748 37.82 -2.16 -31.71
CA VAL A 748 37.86 -3.58 -31.30
C VAL A 748 38.85 -3.75 -30.17
N ASP A 749 38.33 -3.93 -28.95
CA ASP A 749 39.11 -4.25 -27.75
C ASP A 749 39.34 -5.77 -27.68
N ILE A 750 40.58 -6.19 -27.40
CA ILE A 750 40.89 -7.59 -27.08
C ILE A 750 41.50 -7.67 -25.67
N GLU A 751 40.83 -8.38 -24.76
CA GLU A 751 41.26 -8.56 -23.37
C GLU A 751 41.61 -10.05 -23.09
N ALA A 752 42.88 -10.33 -22.88
CA ALA A 752 43.39 -11.66 -22.54
C ALA A 752 43.37 -11.89 -21.01
N VAL A 753 42.33 -12.57 -20.52
CA VAL A 753 42.08 -12.76 -19.08
C VAL A 753 42.91 -13.91 -18.53
N LYS A 754 43.53 -13.73 -17.36
CA LYS A 754 44.07 -14.86 -16.57
C LYS A 754 43.52 -14.82 -15.14
N VAL A 755 42.68 -15.80 -14.83
CA VAL A 755 42.26 -16.08 -13.45
C VAL A 755 43.43 -16.73 -12.70
N TYR A 756 43.62 -16.34 -11.45
CA TYR A 756 44.55 -16.98 -10.51
C TYR A 756 43.75 -17.40 -9.28
N ASP A 757 43.74 -18.69 -8.97
CA ASP A 757 43.16 -19.27 -7.77
C ASP A 757 44.21 -19.55 -6.69
N GLN A 758 43.76 -19.70 -5.45
CA GLN A 758 44.57 -20.02 -4.25
C GLN A 758 45.84 -19.16 -4.06
N VAL A 759 45.81 -17.89 -4.47
CA VAL A 759 46.95 -16.95 -4.34
C VAL A 759 47.19 -16.61 -2.87
N THR A 760 48.15 -17.31 -2.23
CA THR A 760 48.54 -17.10 -0.83
C THR A 760 49.58 -15.99 -0.61
N ASN A 761 50.24 -15.53 -1.68
CA ASN A 761 51.15 -14.39 -1.66
C ASN A 761 51.04 -13.60 -2.97
N LEU A 762 50.80 -12.29 -2.88
CA LEU A 762 51.00 -11.37 -4.00
C LEU A 762 52.39 -10.74 -3.89
N VAL A 763 53.36 -11.24 -4.67
CA VAL A 763 54.65 -10.58 -4.83
C VAL A 763 54.45 -9.38 -5.77
N GLY A 764 54.80 -8.18 -5.31
CA GLY A 764 54.72 -6.96 -6.11
C GLY A 764 55.52 -7.11 -7.40
N GLY A 765 54.85 -7.01 -8.56
CA GLY A 765 55.41 -7.39 -9.84
C GLY A 765 56.57 -6.49 -10.28
N VAL A 766 57.67 -7.10 -10.72
CA VAL A 766 58.64 -6.43 -11.59
C VAL A 766 57.93 -5.98 -12.86
N VAL A 767 57.99 -4.68 -13.16
CA VAL A 767 57.47 -4.13 -14.42
C VAL A 767 58.23 -4.78 -15.58
N PRO A 768 57.56 -5.43 -16.55
CA PRO A 768 58.24 -5.91 -17.75
C PRO A 768 58.83 -4.72 -18.50
N ALA A 769 60.14 -4.77 -18.78
CA ALA A 769 60.76 -3.79 -19.66
C ALA A 769 60.05 -3.84 -21.03
N PRO A 770 59.75 -2.69 -21.66
CA PRO A 770 59.05 -2.67 -22.94
C PRO A 770 59.89 -3.41 -24.00
N THR A 771 59.25 -4.32 -24.73
CA THR A 771 59.87 -5.02 -25.85
C THR A 771 60.43 -4.01 -26.84
N ALA A 772 61.71 -4.14 -27.19
CA ALA A 772 62.34 -3.23 -28.15
C ALA A 772 61.58 -3.26 -29.49
N ALA A 773 61.32 -2.07 -30.05
CA ALA A 773 60.68 -1.94 -31.34
C ALA A 773 61.51 -2.65 -32.44
N PRO A 774 60.88 -3.24 -33.47
CA PRO A 774 61.60 -3.90 -34.55
C PRO A 774 62.49 -2.88 -35.27
N ASN A 775 63.77 -3.23 -35.38
CA ASN A 775 64.80 -2.38 -36.00
C ASN A 775 64.45 -2.17 -37.50
N PRO A 776 64.45 -0.93 -38.03
CA PRO A 776 64.12 -0.71 -39.44
C PRO A 776 65.13 -1.38 -40.37
N SER A 777 64.63 -2.07 -41.40
CA SER A 777 65.45 -2.68 -42.45
C SER A 777 66.26 -1.59 -43.18
N PRO A 778 67.55 -1.80 -43.51
CA PRO A 778 68.41 -0.76 -44.07
C PRO A 778 67.94 -0.30 -45.46
N SER A 779 67.87 1.02 -45.62
CA SER A 779 67.66 1.66 -46.93
C SER A 779 68.93 1.54 -47.81
N PRO A 780 68.82 1.30 -49.13
CA PRO A 780 69.98 1.11 -50.00
C PRO A 780 70.86 2.37 -50.17
N SER A 781 72.14 2.14 -50.45
CA SER A 781 73.17 3.19 -50.57
C SER A 781 72.96 4.13 -51.76
N ALA A 782 73.32 5.41 -51.57
CA ALA A 782 73.29 6.43 -52.61
C ALA A 782 74.53 6.38 -53.54
N SER A 783 74.40 7.08 -54.68
CA SER A 783 75.45 7.40 -55.67
C SER A 783 75.16 8.81 -56.27
N PRO A 784 76.07 9.50 -56.96
CA PRO A 784 76.62 10.75 -56.40
C PRO A 784 76.04 12.08 -56.94
N SER A 785 76.44 13.18 -56.27
CA SER A 785 76.02 14.57 -56.52
C SER A 785 76.87 15.32 -57.56
N PRO A 786 76.29 16.37 -58.19
CA PRO A 786 76.88 17.72 -58.20
C PRO A 786 75.82 18.85 -57.99
N SER A 787 76.13 20.14 -57.72
CA SER A 787 77.30 20.78 -57.09
C SER A 787 77.01 22.26 -56.69
N ALA A 788 77.41 22.66 -55.46
CA ALA A 788 77.84 23.99 -54.94
C ALA A 788 77.09 25.35 -55.18
N SER A 789 76.82 26.03 -54.04
CA SER A 789 76.98 27.49 -53.76
C SER A 789 75.99 28.55 -54.34
N PRO A 790 75.91 29.79 -53.77
CA PRO A 790 76.74 30.42 -52.70
C PRO A 790 75.99 31.03 -51.47
N SER A 791 76.78 31.59 -50.54
CA SER A 791 76.43 32.38 -49.32
C SER A 791 76.17 33.89 -49.65
N PRO A 792 75.90 34.88 -48.72
CA PRO A 792 76.23 35.05 -47.28
C PRO A 792 74.96 35.27 -46.38
N SER A 793 74.88 35.90 -45.18
CA SER A 793 75.73 36.82 -44.38
C SER A 793 75.42 36.78 -42.85
N ALA A 794 75.78 37.81 -42.05
CA ALA A 794 75.91 37.75 -40.57
C ALA A 794 75.32 38.91 -39.71
N SER A 795 75.29 38.66 -38.38
CA SER A 795 75.26 39.51 -37.13
C SER A 795 75.25 41.07 -37.19
N PRO A 796 74.74 41.79 -36.14
CA PRO A 796 75.28 41.74 -34.75
C PRO A 796 74.30 41.97 -33.55
N SER A 797 74.89 42.16 -32.35
CA SER A 797 74.32 42.37 -30.99
C SER A 797 74.26 43.89 -30.62
N PRO A 798 74.12 44.42 -29.36
CA PRO A 798 73.75 43.85 -28.02
C PRO A 798 72.85 44.73 -27.08
N SER A 799 72.57 44.22 -25.86
CA SER A 799 72.63 44.93 -24.53
C SER A 799 71.41 45.59 -23.81
N ALA A 800 71.48 45.46 -22.47
CA ALA A 800 71.00 46.34 -21.38
C ALA A 800 69.52 46.35 -20.88
N SER A 801 69.39 46.68 -19.59
CA SER A 801 68.16 46.83 -18.77
C SER A 801 68.04 48.29 -18.29
N PRO A 802 66.85 48.80 -17.85
CA PRO A 802 66.51 48.73 -16.42
C PRO A 802 64.99 48.57 -16.11
N SER A 803 64.67 48.68 -14.81
CA SER A 803 63.34 48.55 -14.16
C SER A 803 62.85 49.94 -13.65
N PRO A 804 61.78 50.10 -12.84
CA PRO A 804 60.34 49.94 -13.10
C PRO A 804 59.51 51.23 -12.87
N SER A 805 58.19 51.22 -13.16
CA SER A 805 57.17 52.00 -12.43
C SER A 805 55.75 51.41 -12.64
N ALA A 806 54.73 51.93 -11.95
CA ALA A 806 53.42 51.28 -11.77
C ALA A 806 52.18 52.14 -12.12
N SER A 807 51.08 51.43 -12.46
CA SER A 807 49.66 51.83 -12.35
C SER A 807 49.14 53.03 -13.16
N PRO A 808 47.80 53.22 -13.26
CA PRO A 808 46.69 52.25 -13.32
C PRO A 808 45.98 52.30 -14.71
N SER A 809 45.15 51.34 -15.11
CA SER A 809 43.80 51.05 -14.57
C SER A 809 43.27 49.72 -15.11
#